data_AF-R5QC51-F1
#
_entry.id   AF-R5QC51-F1
#
_cell.length_a   1.000
_cell.length_b   1.000
_cell.length_c   1.000
_cell.angle_alpha   90.00
_cell.angle_beta   90.00
_cell.angle_gamma   90.00
#
_symmetry.space_group_name_H-M   'P 1'
#
loop_
_entity.id
_entity.type
_entity.pdbx_description
1 polymer ?
#
loop_
_entity_poly.entity_id
_entity_poly.type
_entity_poly.pdbx_seq_one_letter_code
_entity_poly.pdbx_strand_id
1 'polypeptide(L)'
;MIERLSVLSAVDTSNATTDSAAAFNALLKEGYDLVATGAQTQEEVAAMIKKLEGAEAKLVDASALKKAIADAEKKVETSTVTSAEPVKAKIAEAKQLLVNGTKDAIDAMVAELTEAVKGLVARGDVTDLKALIDQYAKENLKAEDHTTSTWSAYETALNAADAIVTDNSNSDQAAVDAAKKVLEDAHAALAKRGNTDALKALIEEYKELKEADYTHETWVKYEEALEAANGIVADNSNKTQAEVDAAKDALKAAKEALVKAPVDPQLDKSKLQAAVDAAKAKDENAYTTASYNAMEKVLAEAEELLTNGKDQAAIDAKAKDLNDAVAALVERGNTDALKALIAEYKAEGLKEADYTTDSWKAYTDALTAAEKVVKDNSNLDQAAVDAAKKALEDAHTALVKVEQINKEALKAAIDAAKAADANLYTTDSYKAMKTVLSDAEKVLKDSKDQTEIDAAAKALNDAVTALVQRGNTDALKALIEEYKDLKEADYTADSWKEYADALKAAKAIVEDNSNSDQAAVDAALNALRDARVALKLSGKPSVDKSELQAAYDKYKDKKNDGYTAESWAKFENALKSAKAILDNEAATADQVKAALAQLNSAAEGLTKTQTPPKNDPQTPSTPSQGGSVQTGDTAHVALWLVLAGMSVIAYVAVRRKRA
;
A
#
# COMPACT_ATOMS: atom_id res chain seq x y z
N MET A 1 -1.99 8.25 -79.39
CA MET A 1 -0.87 8.85 -78.64
C MET A 1 -0.86 10.38 -78.73
N ILE A 2 -0.71 10.96 -79.93
CA ILE A 2 -0.68 12.42 -80.14
C ILE A 2 -1.92 13.12 -79.55
N GLU A 3 -3.11 12.59 -79.80
CA GLU A 3 -4.36 13.11 -79.22
C GLU A 3 -4.34 13.11 -77.68
N ARG A 4 -3.82 12.04 -77.05
CA ARG A 4 -3.70 11.95 -75.58
C ARG A 4 -2.69 12.95 -75.03
N LEU A 5 -1.56 13.17 -75.70
CA LEU A 5 -0.58 14.20 -75.32
C LEU A 5 -1.19 15.61 -75.42
N SER A 6 -1.96 15.89 -76.47
CA SER A 6 -2.67 17.17 -76.62
C SER A 6 -3.66 17.41 -75.48
N VAL A 7 -4.42 16.39 -75.06
CA VAL A 7 -5.33 16.50 -73.91
C VAL A 7 -4.55 16.76 -72.62
N LEU A 8 -3.47 16.00 -72.38
CA LEU A 8 -2.66 16.15 -71.16
C LEU A 8 -1.92 17.49 -71.08
N SER A 9 -1.52 18.08 -72.21
CA SER A 9 -0.83 19.39 -72.23
C SER A 9 -1.71 20.56 -71.77
N ALA A 10 -3.03 20.38 -71.74
CA ALA A 10 -3.99 21.37 -71.26
C ALA A 10 -4.31 21.24 -69.76
N VAL A 11 -3.77 20.23 -69.07
CA VAL A 11 -4.00 20.01 -67.63
C VAL A 11 -3.25 21.08 -66.82
N ASP A 12 -3.99 21.79 -65.97
CA ASP A 12 -3.41 22.76 -65.05
C ASP A 12 -2.71 22.05 -63.88
N THR A 13 -1.40 22.27 -63.77
CA THR A 13 -0.56 21.69 -62.71
C THR A 13 -0.27 22.69 -61.58
N SER A 14 -0.80 23.92 -61.64
CA SER A 14 -0.52 24.99 -60.67
C SER A 14 -0.96 24.64 -59.25
N ASN A 15 -1.96 23.77 -59.09
CA ASN A 15 -2.43 23.30 -57.80
C ASN A 15 -1.78 22.00 -57.33
N ALA A 16 -0.98 21.34 -58.17
CA ALA A 16 -0.31 20.11 -57.79
C ALA A 16 0.92 20.37 -56.90
N THR A 17 1.41 19.33 -56.23
CA THR A 17 2.73 19.37 -55.60
C THR A 17 3.82 19.54 -56.65
N THR A 18 4.93 20.17 -56.27
CA THR A 18 6.00 20.51 -57.20
C THR A 18 6.57 19.26 -57.89
N ASP A 19 6.80 18.19 -57.13
CA ASP A 19 7.34 16.93 -57.62
C ASP A 19 6.32 16.17 -58.49
N SER A 20 5.04 16.17 -58.12
CA SER A 20 4.02 15.50 -58.95
C SER A 20 3.78 16.22 -60.27
N ALA A 21 3.79 17.56 -60.26
CA ALA A 21 3.77 18.38 -61.47
C ALA A 21 5.01 18.14 -62.34
N ALA A 22 6.20 18.08 -61.75
CA ALA A 22 7.44 17.80 -62.46
C ALA A 22 7.43 16.39 -63.09
N ALA A 23 6.98 15.37 -62.35
CA ALA A 23 6.85 14.01 -62.84
C ALA A 23 5.83 13.88 -63.98
N PHE A 24 4.68 14.57 -63.87
CA PHE A 24 3.68 14.67 -64.92
C PHE A 24 4.29 15.29 -66.18
N ASN A 25 4.93 16.44 -66.06
CA ASN A 25 5.56 17.15 -67.18
C ASN A 25 6.70 16.34 -67.83
N ALA A 26 7.48 15.59 -67.04
CA ALA A 26 8.52 14.69 -67.55
C ALA A 26 7.92 13.54 -68.38
N LEU A 27 6.78 12.98 -67.95
CA LEU A 27 6.03 11.96 -68.70
C LEU A 27 5.47 12.50 -70.02
N LEU A 28 4.96 13.73 -70.04
CA LEU A 28 4.55 14.40 -71.27
C LEU A 28 5.74 14.58 -72.22
N LYS A 29 6.87 15.05 -71.68
CA LYS A 29 8.11 15.22 -72.44
C LYS A 29 8.59 13.90 -73.04
N GLU A 30 8.63 12.81 -72.27
CA GLU A 30 8.97 11.47 -72.78
C GLU A 30 8.06 11.06 -73.94
N GLY A 31 6.76 11.31 -73.82
CA GLY A 31 5.79 11.03 -74.89
C GLY A 31 6.00 11.87 -76.14
N TYR A 32 6.26 13.17 -76.00
CA TYR A 32 6.57 14.05 -77.14
C TYR A 32 7.91 13.70 -77.80
N ASP A 33 8.92 13.35 -77.00
CA ASP A 33 10.23 12.91 -77.49
C ASP A 33 10.08 11.62 -78.32
N LEU A 34 9.24 10.67 -77.89
CA LEU A 34 8.93 9.46 -78.67
C LEU A 34 8.18 9.76 -79.97
N VAL A 35 7.25 10.73 -79.97
CA VAL A 35 6.61 11.22 -81.21
C VAL A 35 7.65 11.82 -82.16
N ALA A 36 8.58 12.61 -81.64
CA ALA A 36 9.56 13.35 -82.44
C ALA A 36 10.66 12.45 -83.02
N THR A 37 11.13 11.46 -82.26
CA THR A 37 12.18 10.51 -82.67
C THR A 37 11.66 9.36 -83.54
N GLY A 38 10.35 9.09 -83.49
CA GLY A 38 9.67 8.03 -84.22
C GLY A 38 9.78 6.67 -83.53
N ALA A 39 8.66 6.17 -83.00
CA ALA A 39 8.60 4.83 -82.42
C ALA A 39 8.88 3.75 -83.50
N GLN A 40 9.75 2.79 -83.17
CA GLN A 40 10.17 1.73 -84.08
C GLN A 40 9.21 0.54 -84.05
N THR A 41 8.46 0.37 -82.95
CA THR A 41 7.49 -0.71 -82.79
C THR A 41 6.13 -0.22 -82.29
N GLN A 42 5.08 -0.96 -82.64
CA GLN A 42 3.74 -0.73 -82.09
C GLN A 42 3.70 -0.97 -80.58
N GLU A 43 4.58 -1.83 -80.06
CA GLU A 43 4.74 -2.13 -78.64
C GLU A 43 5.26 -0.91 -77.86
N GLU A 44 6.20 -0.13 -78.41
CA GLU A 44 6.67 1.13 -77.81
C GLU A 44 5.56 2.18 -77.71
N VAL A 45 4.75 2.33 -78.77
CA VAL A 45 3.60 3.25 -78.78
C VAL A 45 2.55 2.80 -77.75
N ALA A 46 2.25 1.51 -77.68
CA ALA A 46 1.30 0.94 -76.73
C ALA A 46 1.79 1.12 -75.27
N ALA A 47 3.08 0.90 -75.01
CA ALA A 47 3.70 1.11 -73.71
C ALA A 47 3.65 2.59 -73.27
N MET A 48 3.92 3.53 -74.18
CA MET A 48 3.85 4.96 -73.87
C MET A 48 2.41 5.44 -73.65
N ILE A 49 1.45 4.98 -74.47
CA ILE A 49 0.03 5.25 -74.25
C ILE A 49 -0.40 4.77 -72.86
N LYS A 50 -0.02 3.54 -72.47
CA LYS A 50 -0.30 2.99 -71.14
C LYS A 50 0.32 3.82 -70.01
N LYS A 51 1.53 4.34 -70.20
CA LYS A 51 2.16 5.28 -69.24
C LYS A 51 1.37 6.60 -69.11
N LEU A 52 0.82 7.11 -70.22
CA LEU A 52 0.05 8.36 -70.28
C LEU A 52 -1.42 8.21 -69.81
N GLU A 53 -2.01 7.02 -69.90
CA GLU A 53 -3.39 6.74 -69.48
C GLU A 53 -3.62 7.10 -68.00
N GLY A 54 -2.61 6.93 -67.14
CA GLY A 54 -2.66 7.30 -65.72
C GLY A 54 -1.85 8.53 -65.31
N ALA A 55 -1.34 9.33 -66.26
CA ALA A 55 -0.44 10.45 -65.91
C ALA A 55 -1.12 11.51 -65.03
N GLU A 56 -2.35 11.89 -65.36
CA GLU A 56 -3.13 12.89 -64.61
C GLU A 56 -3.45 12.42 -63.18
N ALA A 57 -3.72 11.11 -63.00
CA ALA A 57 -3.95 10.52 -61.69
C ALA A 57 -2.70 10.50 -60.78
N LYS A 58 -1.52 10.82 -61.31
CA LYS A 58 -0.27 10.98 -60.53
C LYS A 58 -0.09 12.40 -60.00
N LEU A 59 -0.86 13.38 -60.49
CA LEU A 59 -0.87 14.72 -59.91
C LEU A 59 -1.49 14.65 -58.52
N VAL A 60 -0.82 15.28 -57.55
CA VAL A 60 -1.32 15.36 -56.19
C VAL A 60 -1.81 16.78 -55.96
N ASP A 61 -3.13 16.97 -55.88
CA ASP A 61 -3.74 18.27 -55.59
C ASP A 61 -3.38 18.77 -54.18
N ALA A 62 -2.85 19.98 -54.12
CA ALA A 62 -2.42 20.68 -52.90
C ALA A 62 -3.19 22.00 -52.69
N SER A 63 -4.25 22.27 -53.46
CA SER A 63 -5.05 23.50 -53.38
C SER A 63 -5.58 23.79 -51.96
N ALA A 64 -6.11 22.77 -51.29
CA ALA A 64 -6.62 22.87 -49.92
C ALA A 64 -5.51 23.22 -48.91
N LEU A 65 -4.32 22.66 -49.06
CA LEU A 65 -3.17 22.93 -48.19
C LEU A 65 -2.62 24.34 -48.39
N LYS A 66 -2.53 24.81 -49.63
CA LYS A 66 -2.13 26.21 -49.93
C LYS A 66 -3.08 27.21 -49.26
N LYS A 67 -4.39 26.95 -49.32
CA LYS A 67 -5.40 27.77 -48.66
C LYS A 67 -5.27 27.72 -47.13
N ALA A 68 -5.14 26.53 -46.55
CA ALA A 68 -4.99 26.35 -45.11
C ALA A 68 -3.73 27.06 -44.56
N ILE A 69 -2.62 27.02 -45.31
CA ILE A 69 -1.40 27.77 -44.97
C ILE A 69 -1.66 29.28 -44.95
N ALA A 70 -2.27 29.83 -46.00
CA ALA A 70 -2.54 31.28 -46.09
C ALA A 70 -3.48 31.77 -44.97
N ASP A 71 -4.53 31.00 -44.67
CA ASP A 71 -5.48 31.31 -43.59
C ASP A 71 -4.78 31.26 -42.22
N ALA A 72 -3.91 30.28 -41.99
CA ALA A 72 -3.13 30.14 -40.76
C ALA A 72 -2.12 31.29 -40.57
N GLU A 73 -1.40 31.68 -41.63
CA GLU A 73 -0.44 32.78 -41.61
C GLU A 73 -1.11 34.12 -41.24
N LYS A 74 -2.26 34.40 -41.86
CA LYS A 74 -3.05 35.61 -41.57
C LYS A 74 -3.53 35.66 -40.11
N LYS A 75 -3.96 34.52 -39.56
CA LYS A 75 -4.43 34.47 -38.16
C LYS A 75 -3.27 34.60 -37.17
N VAL A 76 -2.12 34.00 -37.49
CA VAL A 76 -0.89 34.11 -36.69
C VAL A 76 -0.45 35.58 -36.49
N GLU A 77 -0.59 36.44 -37.50
CA GLU A 77 -0.18 37.86 -37.43
C GLU A 77 -0.92 38.67 -36.36
N THR A 78 -2.16 38.29 -36.06
CA THR A 78 -3.03 38.95 -35.07
C THR A 78 -3.10 38.20 -33.74
N SER A 79 -2.37 37.10 -33.62
CA SER A 79 -2.36 36.25 -32.43
C SER A 79 -1.19 36.55 -31.50
N THR A 80 -1.29 36.12 -30.25
CA THR A 80 -0.22 36.23 -29.25
C THR A 80 0.99 35.43 -29.69
N VAL A 81 2.20 35.94 -29.43
CA VAL A 81 3.46 35.29 -29.83
C VAL A 81 3.51 33.83 -29.37
N THR A 82 3.14 33.55 -28.12
CA THR A 82 3.15 32.19 -27.54
C THR A 82 2.16 31.26 -28.23
N SER A 83 0.92 31.69 -28.51
CA SER A 83 -0.06 30.82 -29.20
C SER A 83 0.30 30.61 -30.67
N ALA A 84 0.94 31.59 -31.30
CA ALA A 84 1.34 31.57 -32.70
C ALA A 84 2.54 30.66 -33.00
N GLU A 85 3.46 30.49 -32.05
CA GLU A 85 4.70 29.73 -32.23
C GLU A 85 4.51 28.29 -32.74
N PRO A 86 3.67 27.42 -32.11
CA PRO A 86 3.45 26.06 -32.61
C PRO A 86 2.79 26.04 -33.99
N VAL A 87 1.92 27.01 -34.29
CA VAL A 87 1.27 27.11 -35.60
C VAL A 87 2.27 27.53 -36.68
N LYS A 88 3.22 28.43 -36.37
CA LYS A 88 4.31 28.80 -37.29
C LYS A 88 5.17 27.59 -37.65
N ALA A 89 5.50 26.73 -36.69
CA ALA A 89 6.22 25.48 -36.94
C ALA A 89 5.40 24.55 -37.85
N LYS A 90 4.10 24.41 -37.59
CA LYS A 90 3.21 23.57 -38.41
C LYS A 90 3.02 24.09 -39.83
N ILE A 91 2.97 25.42 -40.01
CA ILE A 91 2.98 26.07 -41.34
C ILE A 91 4.27 25.72 -42.09
N ALA A 92 5.43 25.66 -41.41
CA ALA A 92 6.69 25.28 -42.04
C ALA A 92 6.68 23.81 -42.52
N GLU A 93 6.13 22.89 -41.73
CA GLU A 93 5.91 21.49 -42.14
C GLU A 93 4.95 21.39 -43.34
N ALA A 94 3.83 22.12 -43.28
CA ALA A 94 2.85 22.17 -44.34
C ALA A 94 3.45 22.68 -45.67
N LYS A 95 4.33 23.68 -45.62
CA LYS A 95 5.05 24.18 -46.80
C LYS A 95 5.97 23.13 -47.43
N GLN A 96 6.54 22.20 -46.66
CA GLN A 96 7.34 21.10 -47.21
C GLN A 96 6.47 20.12 -48.02
N LEU A 97 5.25 19.84 -47.56
CA LEU A 97 4.34 18.94 -48.28
C LEU A 97 3.85 19.51 -49.62
N LEU A 98 3.94 20.82 -49.85
CA LEU A 98 3.70 21.41 -51.18
C LEU A 98 4.75 21.00 -52.22
N VAL A 99 5.92 20.52 -51.78
CA VAL A 99 6.98 20.05 -52.67
C VAL A 99 6.68 18.63 -53.14
N ASN A 100 6.49 17.69 -52.20
CA ASN A 100 6.44 16.25 -52.53
C ASN A 100 5.43 15.43 -51.71
N GLY A 101 4.47 16.08 -51.05
CA GLY A 101 3.47 15.41 -50.23
C GLY A 101 2.59 14.43 -51.02
N THR A 102 2.21 13.32 -50.37
CA THR A 102 1.17 12.42 -50.87
C THR A 102 -0.21 13.01 -50.57
N LYS A 103 -1.25 12.54 -51.29
CA LYS A 103 -2.63 12.97 -51.04
C LYS A 103 -3.03 12.81 -49.56
N ASP A 104 -2.78 11.64 -48.99
CA ASP A 104 -3.13 11.36 -47.59
C ASP A 104 -2.36 12.25 -46.60
N ALA A 105 -1.08 12.51 -46.87
CA ALA A 105 -0.26 13.39 -46.02
C ALA A 105 -0.73 14.85 -46.10
N ILE A 106 -1.16 15.30 -47.28
CA ILE A 106 -1.72 16.64 -47.50
C ILE A 106 -3.06 16.77 -46.78
N ASP A 107 -3.97 15.81 -46.95
CA ASP A 107 -5.28 15.82 -46.31
C ASP A 107 -5.15 15.79 -44.78
N ALA A 108 -4.23 14.98 -44.25
CA ALA A 108 -3.91 14.95 -42.81
C ALA A 108 -3.35 16.28 -42.32
N MET A 109 -2.39 16.88 -43.04
CA MET A 109 -1.80 18.17 -42.66
C MET A 109 -2.82 19.32 -42.70
N VAL A 110 -3.75 19.31 -43.66
CA VAL A 110 -4.86 20.28 -43.69
C VAL A 110 -5.70 20.18 -42.43
N ALA A 111 -6.05 18.97 -41.99
CA ALA A 111 -6.80 18.76 -40.76
C ALA A 111 -6.00 19.21 -39.52
N GLU A 112 -4.73 18.81 -39.42
CA GLU A 112 -3.86 19.18 -38.31
C GLU A 112 -3.65 20.70 -38.21
N LEU A 113 -3.40 21.37 -39.34
CA LEU A 113 -3.23 22.82 -39.38
C LEU A 113 -4.55 23.54 -39.03
N THR A 114 -5.69 23.04 -39.50
CA THR A 114 -7.01 23.58 -39.16
C THR A 114 -7.29 23.48 -37.66
N GLU A 115 -6.96 22.36 -37.03
CA GLU A 115 -7.10 22.20 -35.57
C GLU A 115 -6.11 23.10 -34.81
N ALA A 116 -4.84 23.16 -35.23
CA ALA A 116 -3.82 23.98 -34.59
C ALA A 116 -4.20 25.48 -34.57
N VAL A 117 -4.81 25.97 -35.66
CA VAL A 117 -5.30 27.34 -35.81
C VAL A 117 -6.46 27.67 -34.86
N LYS A 118 -7.18 26.68 -34.32
CA LYS A 118 -8.21 26.91 -33.29
C LYS A 118 -7.62 27.27 -31.93
N GLY A 119 -6.39 26.83 -31.65
CA GLY A 119 -5.67 27.13 -30.40
C GLY A 119 -5.02 28.51 -30.36
N LEU A 120 -5.09 29.29 -31.45
CA LEU A 120 -4.57 30.65 -31.51
C LEU A 120 -5.40 31.59 -30.63
N VAL A 121 -4.70 32.43 -29.86
CA VAL A 121 -5.27 33.46 -29.00
C VAL A 121 -5.01 34.82 -29.65
N ALA A 122 -6.05 35.62 -29.86
CA ALA A 122 -5.89 36.97 -30.42
C ALA A 122 -5.20 37.90 -29.42
N ARG A 123 -4.34 38.81 -29.90
CA ARG A 123 -3.79 39.90 -29.08
C ARG A 123 -4.92 40.85 -28.65
N GLY A 124 -4.87 41.32 -27.41
CA GLY A 124 -5.87 42.25 -26.88
C GLY A 124 -5.80 43.63 -27.55
N ASP A 125 -6.92 44.34 -27.63
CA ASP A 125 -6.96 45.73 -28.07
C ASP A 125 -6.61 46.66 -26.90
N VAL A 126 -5.50 47.38 -27.01
CA VAL A 126 -4.97 48.29 -25.97
C VAL A 126 -5.48 49.73 -26.09
N THR A 127 -6.35 50.03 -27.04
CA THR A 127 -6.80 51.41 -27.32
C THR A 127 -7.43 52.07 -26.10
N ASP A 128 -8.33 51.36 -25.43
CA ASP A 128 -9.02 51.82 -24.23
C ASP A 128 -8.08 51.99 -23.03
N LEU A 129 -7.15 51.05 -22.85
CA LEU A 129 -6.15 51.09 -21.78
C LEU A 129 -5.24 52.31 -21.97
N LYS A 130 -4.78 52.54 -23.20
CA LYS A 130 -3.97 53.71 -23.54
C LYS A 130 -4.72 55.02 -23.30
N ALA A 131 -6.00 55.10 -23.67
CA ALA A 131 -6.81 56.29 -23.44
C ALA A 131 -6.95 56.62 -21.94
N LEU A 132 -7.09 55.59 -21.10
CA LEU A 132 -7.15 55.74 -19.64
C LEU A 132 -5.83 56.27 -19.05
N ILE A 133 -4.70 55.72 -19.47
CA ILE A 133 -3.36 56.21 -19.07
C ILE A 133 -3.19 57.68 -19.47
N ASP A 134 -3.52 58.02 -20.72
CA ASP A 134 -3.43 59.40 -21.23
C ASP A 134 -4.41 60.36 -20.51
N GLN A 135 -5.53 59.85 -19.99
CA GLN A 135 -6.46 60.61 -19.15
C GLN A 135 -5.84 60.90 -17.78
N TYR A 136 -5.35 59.88 -17.07
CA TYR A 136 -4.78 60.06 -15.73
C TYR A 136 -3.49 60.89 -15.74
N ALA A 137 -2.69 60.82 -16.81
CA ALA A 137 -1.54 61.70 -16.98
C ALA A 137 -1.90 63.20 -16.98
N LYS A 138 -3.12 63.57 -17.43
CA LYS A 138 -3.58 64.97 -17.45
C LYS A 138 -4.02 65.48 -16.08
N GLU A 139 -4.29 64.59 -15.14
CA GLU A 139 -4.69 64.97 -13.77
C GLU A 139 -3.51 65.52 -12.97
N ASN A 140 -2.27 65.29 -13.42
CA ASN A 140 -1.04 65.83 -12.83
C ASN A 140 -0.96 65.56 -11.31
N LEU A 141 -1.39 64.36 -10.91
CA LEU A 141 -1.37 63.90 -9.53
C LEU A 141 0.08 63.84 -9.03
N LYS A 142 0.29 64.14 -7.74
CA LYS A 142 1.62 64.19 -7.13
C LYS A 142 1.74 63.23 -5.97
N ALA A 143 2.87 62.54 -5.87
CA ALA A 143 3.15 61.60 -4.80
C ALA A 143 3.06 62.24 -3.41
N GLU A 144 3.49 63.49 -3.26
CA GLU A 144 3.45 64.20 -1.98
C GLU A 144 2.03 64.51 -1.47
N ASP A 145 1.03 64.59 -2.36
CA ASP A 145 -0.34 64.95 -2.02
C ASP A 145 -1.17 63.73 -1.54
N HIS A 146 -0.64 62.52 -1.74
CA HIS A 146 -1.32 61.27 -1.45
C HIS A 146 -0.62 60.46 -0.35
N THR A 147 -1.37 59.53 0.25
CA THR A 147 -0.79 58.57 1.20
C THR A 147 0.17 57.62 0.47
N THR A 148 1.32 57.33 1.07
CA THR A 148 2.37 56.50 0.45
C THR A 148 1.83 55.14 -0.04
N SER A 149 0.93 54.50 0.71
CA SER A 149 0.38 53.19 0.35
C SER A 149 -0.54 53.26 -0.87
N THR A 150 -1.44 54.25 -0.93
CA THR A 150 -2.36 54.38 -2.07
C THR A 150 -1.62 54.86 -3.33
N TRP A 151 -0.63 55.73 -3.16
CA TRP A 151 0.20 56.18 -4.28
C TRP A 151 1.02 55.04 -4.89
N SER A 152 1.68 54.23 -4.06
CA SER A 152 2.49 53.09 -4.54
C SER A 152 1.65 52.06 -5.29
N ALA A 153 0.42 51.79 -4.85
CA ALA A 153 -0.52 50.92 -5.54
C ALA A 153 -0.90 51.47 -6.93
N TYR A 154 -1.22 52.77 -7.00
CA TYR A 154 -1.51 53.46 -8.25
C TYR A 154 -0.33 53.47 -9.22
N GLU A 155 0.88 53.82 -8.74
CA GLU A 155 2.10 53.82 -9.55
C GLU A 155 2.44 52.43 -10.12
N THR A 156 2.27 51.38 -9.31
CA THR A 156 2.46 50.00 -9.76
C THR A 156 1.47 49.62 -10.85
N ALA A 157 0.19 49.95 -10.67
CA ALA A 157 -0.86 49.67 -11.65
C ALA A 157 -0.63 50.43 -12.96
N LEU A 158 -0.19 51.69 -12.88
CA LEU A 158 0.13 52.53 -14.03
C LEU A 158 1.31 51.94 -14.82
N ASN A 159 2.40 51.58 -14.15
CA ASN A 159 3.57 50.96 -14.79
C ASN A 159 3.22 49.63 -15.47
N ALA A 160 2.37 48.80 -14.86
CA ALA A 160 1.90 47.55 -15.45
C ALA A 160 1.04 47.79 -16.70
N ALA A 161 0.14 48.78 -16.64
CA ALA A 161 -0.68 49.18 -17.78
C ALA A 161 0.19 49.74 -18.94
N ASP A 162 1.17 50.59 -18.63
CA ASP A 162 2.13 51.14 -19.59
C ASP A 162 2.96 50.05 -20.27
N ALA A 163 3.39 49.03 -19.52
CA ALA A 163 4.13 47.90 -20.07
C ALA A 163 3.32 47.13 -21.12
N ILE A 164 2.03 46.89 -20.86
CA ILE A 164 1.13 46.22 -21.80
C ILE A 164 0.87 47.07 -23.05
N VAL A 165 0.67 48.39 -22.89
CA VAL A 165 0.50 49.31 -24.03
C VAL A 165 1.78 49.38 -24.88
N THR A 166 2.95 49.31 -24.25
CA THR A 166 4.26 49.36 -24.92
C THR A 166 4.56 48.05 -25.67
N ASP A 167 4.31 46.90 -25.05
CA ASP A 167 4.48 45.58 -25.66
C ASP A 167 3.26 44.69 -25.42
N ASN A 168 2.37 44.68 -26.40
CA ASN A 168 1.19 43.83 -26.44
C ASN A 168 1.40 42.56 -27.27
N SER A 169 2.64 42.15 -27.52
CA SER A 169 2.93 41.00 -28.39
C SER A 169 2.35 39.70 -27.87
N ASN A 170 2.15 39.57 -26.56
CA ASN A 170 1.69 38.33 -25.93
C ASN A 170 0.48 38.47 -24.99
N SER A 171 -0.08 39.66 -24.83
CA SER A 171 -1.25 39.89 -23.97
C SER A 171 -2.53 39.67 -24.75
N ASP A 172 -3.45 38.88 -24.20
CA ASP A 172 -4.79 38.70 -24.73
C ASP A 172 -5.75 39.79 -24.22
N GLN A 173 -6.99 39.79 -24.71
CA GLN A 173 -7.97 40.80 -24.31
C GLN A 173 -8.25 40.77 -22.80
N ALA A 174 -8.28 39.59 -22.19
CA ALA A 174 -8.55 39.47 -20.76
C ALA A 174 -7.42 40.10 -19.92
N ALA A 175 -6.17 39.93 -20.32
CA ALA A 175 -5.03 40.58 -19.68
C ALA A 175 -5.08 42.11 -19.80
N VAL A 176 -5.46 42.62 -20.97
CA VAL A 176 -5.63 44.07 -21.20
C VAL A 176 -6.77 44.64 -20.35
N ASP A 177 -7.93 43.98 -20.33
CA ASP A 177 -9.09 44.41 -19.55
C ASP A 177 -8.81 44.36 -18.04
N ALA A 178 -8.07 43.34 -17.58
CA ALA A 178 -7.63 43.24 -16.19
C ALA A 178 -6.70 44.37 -15.80
N ALA A 179 -5.71 44.72 -16.64
CA ALA A 179 -4.80 45.82 -16.39
C ALA A 179 -5.54 47.18 -16.34
N LYS A 180 -6.51 47.39 -17.25
CA LYS A 180 -7.38 48.57 -17.24
C LYS A 180 -8.12 48.69 -15.91
N LYS A 181 -8.79 47.60 -15.50
CA LYS A 181 -9.56 47.58 -14.25
C LYS A 181 -8.69 47.84 -13.02
N VAL A 182 -7.50 47.21 -12.94
CA VAL A 182 -6.57 47.41 -11.82
C VAL A 182 -6.12 48.87 -11.73
N LEU A 183 -5.86 49.51 -12.87
CA LEU A 183 -5.52 50.93 -12.92
C LEU A 183 -6.68 51.83 -12.48
N GLU A 184 -7.91 51.56 -12.92
CA GLU A 184 -9.12 52.29 -12.49
C GLU A 184 -9.35 52.17 -10.98
N ASP A 185 -9.27 50.94 -10.45
CA ASP A 185 -9.49 50.67 -9.03
C ASP A 185 -8.40 51.34 -8.17
N ALA A 186 -7.14 51.31 -8.61
CA ALA A 186 -6.03 51.93 -7.89
C ALA A 186 -6.10 53.47 -7.90
N HIS A 187 -6.54 54.07 -9.01
CA HIS A 187 -6.79 55.50 -9.10
C HIS A 187 -7.93 55.94 -8.17
N ALA A 188 -9.04 55.20 -8.17
CA ALA A 188 -10.19 55.46 -7.30
C ALA A 188 -9.83 55.34 -5.80
N ALA A 189 -8.84 54.52 -5.45
CA ALA A 189 -8.37 54.30 -4.09
C ALA A 189 -7.39 55.38 -3.57
N LEU A 190 -7.00 56.36 -4.39
CA LEU A 190 -6.05 57.40 -3.98
C LEU A 190 -6.59 58.23 -2.81
N ALA A 191 -5.93 58.11 -1.66
CA ALA A 191 -6.25 58.89 -0.47
C ALA A 191 -5.33 60.10 -0.37
N LYS A 192 -5.89 61.27 -0.03
CA LYS A 192 -5.11 62.49 0.24
C LYS A 192 -4.38 62.37 1.57
N ARG A 193 -3.14 62.86 1.60
CA ARG A 193 -2.34 62.96 2.82
C ARG A 193 -2.92 64.02 3.76
N GLY A 194 -3.00 63.71 5.05
CA GLY A 194 -3.52 64.63 6.07
C GLY A 194 -2.56 65.78 6.36
N ASN A 195 -3.09 67.00 6.46
CA ASN A 195 -2.33 68.19 6.86
C ASN A 195 -2.16 68.23 8.40
N THR A 196 -0.91 68.35 8.87
CA THR A 196 -0.53 68.34 10.29
C THR A 196 -0.39 69.71 10.96
N ASP A 197 -0.63 70.81 10.26
CA ASP A 197 -0.40 72.17 10.76
C ASP A 197 -1.22 72.49 12.02
N ALA A 198 -2.49 72.08 12.04
CA ALA A 198 -3.36 72.27 13.21
C ALA A 198 -2.92 71.41 14.41
N LEU A 199 -2.40 70.21 14.17
CA LEU A 199 -1.88 69.33 15.22
C LEU A 199 -0.57 69.86 15.81
N LYS A 200 0.34 70.35 14.95
CA LYS A 200 1.58 71.03 15.35
C LYS A 200 1.31 72.23 16.25
N ALA A 201 0.32 73.06 15.89
CA ALA A 201 -0.06 74.22 16.69
C ALA A 201 -0.56 73.83 18.09
N LEU A 202 -1.33 72.74 18.20
CA LEU A 202 -1.85 72.24 19.49
C LEU A 202 -0.73 71.70 20.40
N ILE A 203 0.21 70.95 19.83
CA ILE A 203 1.39 70.45 20.57
C ILE A 203 2.20 71.61 21.15
N GLU A 204 2.42 72.66 20.35
CA GLU A 204 3.15 73.85 20.77
C GLU A 204 2.41 74.63 21.87
N GLU A 205 1.06 74.67 21.84
CA GLU A 205 0.25 75.27 22.89
C GLU A 205 0.45 74.58 24.24
N TYR A 206 0.63 73.25 24.24
CA TYR A 206 0.67 72.45 25.47
C TYR A 206 2.07 72.20 26.03
N LYS A 207 3.12 72.69 25.37
CA LYS A 207 4.53 72.43 25.74
C LYS A 207 4.94 72.88 27.15
N GLU A 208 4.23 73.85 27.73
CA GLU A 208 4.56 74.43 29.05
C GLU A 208 3.92 73.66 30.23
N LEU A 209 3.11 72.63 29.95
CA LEU A 209 2.56 71.76 30.98
C LEU A 209 3.67 70.93 31.64
N LYS A 210 3.59 70.74 32.97
CA LYS A 210 4.59 69.99 33.75
C LYS A 210 3.93 68.87 34.53
N GLU A 211 4.55 67.68 34.53
CA GLU A 211 4.03 66.50 35.24
C GLU A 211 3.74 66.79 36.72
N ALA A 212 4.62 67.56 37.36
CA ALA A 212 4.53 67.86 38.79
C ALA A 212 3.22 68.59 39.20
N ASP A 213 2.52 69.23 38.26
CA ASP A 213 1.29 69.97 38.54
C ASP A 213 0.03 69.08 38.52
N TYR A 214 0.14 67.82 38.08
CA TYR A 214 -0.98 66.92 37.81
C TYR A 214 -0.82 65.54 38.45
N THR A 215 -1.93 64.83 38.62
CA THR A 215 -1.89 63.42 39.07
C THR A 215 -1.24 62.55 38.00
N HIS A 216 -0.45 61.56 38.43
CA HIS A 216 0.28 60.70 37.52
C HIS A 216 -0.64 59.92 36.56
N GLU A 217 -1.79 59.42 37.04
CA GLU A 217 -2.73 58.67 36.19
C GLU A 217 -3.24 59.51 35.01
N THR A 218 -3.60 60.77 35.25
CA THR A 218 -4.07 61.66 34.18
C THR A 218 -2.93 62.19 33.32
N TRP A 219 -1.74 62.33 33.88
CA TRP A 219 -0.55 62.77 33.15
C TRP A 219 -0.08 61.73 32.13
N VAL A 220 -0.03 60.45 32.52
CA VAL A 220 0.35 59.35 31.61
C VAL A 220 -0.56 59.32 30.39
N LYS A 221 -1.89 59.44 30.56
CA LYS A 221 -2.85 59.48 29.44
C LYS A 221 -2.64 60.70 28.52
N TYR A 222 -2.21 61.83 29.09
CA TYR A 222 -1.86 63.02 28.31
C TYR A 222 -0.55 62.83 27.54
N GLU A 223 0.47 62.24 28.17
CA GLU A 223 1.77 61.97 27.55
C GLU A 223 1.63 60.97 26.38
N GLU A 224 0.84 59.90 26.55
CA GLU A 224 0.52 58.96 25.48
C GLU A 224 -0.13 59.64 24.27
N ALA A 225 -1.10 60.53 24.52
CA ALA A 225 -1.77 61.28 23.45
C ALA A 225 -0.81 62.28 22.77
N LEU A 226 0.12 62.88 23.53
CA LEU A 226 1.14 63.79 23.02
C LEU A 226 2.18 63.07 22.18
N GLU A 227 2.63 61.89 22.61
CA GLU A 227 3.54 61.04 21.84
C GLU A 227 2.89 60.61 20.52
N ALA A 228 1.64 60.16 20.56
CA ALA A 228 0.88 59.80 19.36
C ALA A 228 0.75 60.97 18.38
N ALA A 229 0.45 62.17 18.89
CA ALA A 229 0.38 63.40 18.11
C ALA A 229 1.75 63.77 17.48
N ASN A 230 2.83 63.70 18.26
CA ASN A 230 4.20 63.94 17.78
C ASN A 230 4.62 62.93 16.71
N GLY A 231 4.25 61.66 16.86
CA GLY A 231 4.51 60.62 15.87
C GLY A 231 3.89 60.94 14.51
N ILE A 232 2.63 61.39 14.49
CA ILE A 232 1.93 61.78 13.26
C ILE A 232 2.55 63.06 12.65
N VAL A 233 2.98 64.00 13.47
CA VAL A 233 3.67 65.22 13.01
C VAL A 233 5.02 64.92 12.38
N ALA A 234 5.77 63.97 12.95
CA ALA A 234 7.06 63.54 12.46
C ALA A 234 6.94 62.75 11.14
N ASP A 235 5.93 61.88 11.03
CA ASP A 235 5.64 61.13 9.81
C ASP A 235 4.12 60.99 9.56
N ASN A 236 3.61 61.79 8.63
CA ASN A 236 2.24 61.71 8.12
C ASN A 236 2.16 61.10 6.72
N SER A 237 3.25 60.50 6.21
CA SER A 237 3.35 60.07 4.81
C SER A 237 2.24 59.10 4.42
N ASN A 238 1.75 58.30 5.37
CA ASN A 238 0.63 57.39 5.20
C ASN A 238 -0.58 57.67 6.12
N LYS A 239 -0.81 58.94 6.47
CA LYS A 239 -1.93 59.35 7.31
C LYS A 239 -2.96 60.14 6.52
N THR A 240 -4.23 59.82 6.72
CA THR A 240 -5.38 60.56 6.20
C THR A 240 -5.69 61.77 7.08
N GLN A 241 -6.47 62.72 6.55
CA GLN A 241 -6.90 63.88 7.33
C GLN A 241 -7.69 63.48 8.59
N ALA A 242 -8.54 62.44 8.50
CA ALA A 242 -9.31 61.96 9.63
C ALA A 242 -8.43 61.41 10.77
N GLU A 243 -7.34 60.73 10.45
CA GLU A 243 -6.38 60.23 11.46
C GLU A 243 -5.62 61.38 12.14
N VAL A 244 -5.24 62.41 11.36
CA VAL A 244 -4.60 63.60 11.92
C VAL A 244 -5.55 64.36 12.85
N ASP A 245 -6.82 64.52 12.44
CA ASP A 245 -7.84 65.17 13.25
C ASP A 245 -8.20 64.36 14.51
N ALA A 246 -8.27 63.03 14.41
CA ALA A 246 -8.49 62.16 15.57
C ALA A 246 -7.36 62.28 16.61
N ALA A 247 -6.10 62.35 16.17
CA ALA A 247 -4.96 62.56 17.07
C ALA A 247 -5.00 63.93 17.75
N LYS A 248 -5.40 64.97 17.01
CA LYS A 248 -5.63 66.31 17.55
C LYS A 248 -6.72 66.32 18.62
N ASP A 249 -7.86 65.69 18.35
CA ASP A 249 -8.98 65.63 19.27
C ASP A 249 -8.65 64.79 20.53
N ALA A 250 -7.90 63.69 20.36
CA ALA A 250 -7.41 62.87 21.47
C ALA A 250 -6.46 63.64 22.39
N LEU A 251 -5.46 64.35 21.82
CA LEU A 251 -4.55 65.19 22.59
C LEU A 251 -5.30 66.29 23.36
N LYS A 252 -6.30 66.92 22.71
CA LYS A 252 -7.15 67.92 23.36
C LYS A 252 -7.94 67.33 24.53
N ALA A 253 -8.59 66.19 24.32
CA ALA A 253 -9.38 65.52 25.36
C ALA A 253 -8.50 65.08 26.54
N ALA A 254 -7.31 64.55 26.28
CA ALA A 254 -6.38 64.13 27.33
C ALA A 254 -5.91 65.32 28.18
N LYS A 255 -5.66 66.48 27.56
CA LYS A 255 -5.35 67.72 28.28
C LYS A 255 -6.53 68.19 29.15
N GLU A 256 -7.77 68.11 28.66
CA GLU A 256 -8.96 68.48 29.43
C GLU A 256 -9.23 67.52 30.61
N ALA A 257 -8.77 66.27 30.51
CA ALA A 257 -8.87 65.27 31.56
C ALA A 257 -7.80 65.36 32.65
N LEU A 258 -6.83 66.27 32.52
CA LEU A 258 -5.77 66.47 33.52
C LEU A 258 -6.36 66.90 34.87
N VAL A 259 -6.10 66.11 35.92
CA VAL A 259 -6.50 66.42 37.30
C VAL A 259 -5.28 66.95 38.04
N LYS A 260 -5.43 68.10 38.72
CA LYS A 260 -4.35 68.69 39.52
C LYS A 260 -3.92 67.75 40.63
N ALA A 261 -2.62 67.62 40.84
CA ALA A 261 -2.09 66.85 41.97
C ALA A 261 -2.64 67.41 43.29
N PRO A 262 -3.20 66.58 44.19
CA PRO A 262 -3.56 67.03 45.53
C PRO A 262 -2.30 67.48 46.26
N VAL A 263 -2.39 68.60 46.97
CA VAL A 263 -1.31 69.09 47.84
C VAL A 263 -1.24 68.14 49.04
N ASP A 264 -0.41 67.11 48.90
CA ASP A 264 0.06 66.15 49.93
C ASP A 264 -1.00 65.37 50.74
N PRO A 265 -1.29 64.10 50.38
CA PRO A 265 -1.68 63.07 51.32
C PRO A 265 -0.57 62.01 51.42
N GLN A 266 -0.03 61.83 52.61
CA GLN A 266 0.97 60.80 52.93
C GLN A 266 0.43 59.40 52.57
N LEU A 267 0.92 58.78 51.48
CA LEU A 267 0.53 57.43 51.05
C LEU A 267 0.95 56.37 52.09
N ASP A 268 0.06 55.44 52.42
CA ASP A 268 0.34 54.36 53.36
C ASP A 268 1.00 53.18 52.64
N LYS A 269 2.33 53.06 52.83
CA LYS A 269 3.16 52.00 52.23
C LYS A 269 3.40 50.82 53.18
N SER A 270 2.83 50.85 54.39
CA SER A 270 3.15 49.90 55.45
C SER A 270 2.86 48.44 55.08
N LYS A 271 1.71 48.18 54.42
CA LYS A 271 1.32 46.82 54.00
C LYS A 271 2.21 46.26 52.90
N LEU A 272 2.57 47.09 51.92
CA LEU A 272 3.46 46.69 50.84
C LEU A 272 4.87 46.41 51.37
N GLN A 273 5.36 47.25 52.30
CA GLN A 273 6.64 47.03 52.97
C GLN A 273 6.65 45.70 53.72
N ALA A 274 5.59 45.39 54.48
CA ALA A 274 5.48 44.12 55.20
C ALA A 274 5.47 42.90 54.25
N ALA A 275 4.81 42.98 53.09
CA ALA A 275 4.81 41.92 52.08
C ALA A 275 6.21 41.72 51.47
N VAL A 276 6.93 42.81 51.19
CA VAL A 276 8.33 42.78 50.71
C VAL A 276 9.25 42.12 51.74
N ASP A 277 9.13 42.48 53.01
CA ASP A 277 9.93 41.89 54.07
C ASP A 277 9.64 40.39 54.22
N ALA A 278 8.37 39.98 54.12
CA ALA A 278 7.96 38.58 54.17
C ALA A 278 8.49 37.76 52.98
N ALA A 279 8.48 38.33 51.77
CA ALA A 279 9.04 37.72 50.56
C ALA A 279 10.56 37.54 50.67
N LYS A 280 11.29 38.57 51.11
CA LYS A 280 12.75 38.53 51.31
C LYS A 280 13.20 37.57 52.40
N ALA A 281 12.33 37.25 53.35
CA ALA A 281 12.61 36.26 54.39
C ALA A 281 12.54 34.82 53.89
N LYS A 282 12.11 34.57 52.65
CA LYS A 282 12.04 33.23 52.06
C LYS A 282 13.42 32.79 51.55
N ASP A 283 13.85 31.60 51.95
CA ASP A 283 15.08 30.98 51.46
C ASP A 283 14.83 30.36 50.07
N GLU A 284 15.56 30.85 49.05
CA GLU A 284 15.54 30.32 47.69
C GLU A 284 15.71 28.81 47.62
N ASN A 285 16.54 28.22 48.49
CA ASN A 285 16.84 26.80 48.46
C ASN A 285 15.75 25.91 49.08
N ALA A 286 14.83 26.51 49.84
CA ALA A 286 13.69 25.80 50.43
C ALA A 286 12.55 25.56 49.43
N TYR A 287 12.54 26.27 48.29
CA TYR A 287 11.46 26.24 47.31
C TYR A 287 11.94 25.81 45.92
N THR A 288 11.01 25.39 45.07
CA THR A 288 11.32 25.08 43.67
C THR A 288 11.75 26.35 42.94
N THR A 289 12.78 26.26 42.09
CA THR A 289 13.31 27.40 41.33
C THR A 289 12.22 28.13 40.54
N ALA A 290 11.29 27.40 39.92
CA ALA A 290 10.18 27.98 39.17
C ALA A 290 9.26 28.84 40.06
N SER A 291 8.86 28.32 41.23
CA SER A 291 7.97 29.05 42.14
C SER A 291 8.66 30.27 42.76
N TYR A 292 9.95 30.16 43.08
CA TYR A 292 10.74 31.25 43.65
C TYR A 292 10.96 32.39 42.65
N ASN A 293 11.34 32.08 41.41
CA ASN A 293 11.52 33.09 40.35
C ASN A 293 10.21 33.84 40.03
N ALA A 294 9.06 33.15 40.11
CA ALA A 294 7.76 33.79 39.94
C ALA A 294 7.49 34.83 41.04
N MET A 295 7.81 34.51 42.28
CA MET A 295 7.71 35.44 43.42
C MET A 295 8.73 36.59 43.31
N GLU A 296 9.97 36.31 42.94
CA GLU A 296 11.05 37.31 42.79
C GLU A 296 10.68 38.41 41.77
N LYS A 297 10.01 38.04 40.67
CA LYS A 297 9.52 39.01 39.68
C LYS A 297 8.52 40.00 40.30
N VAL A 298 7.56 39.50 41.09
CA VAL A 298 6.56 40.35 41.76
C VAL A 298 7.20 41.19 42.86
N LEU A 299 8.21 40.66 43.54
CA LEU A 299 9.01 41.37 44.53
C LEU A 299 9.70 42.60 43.93
N ALA A 300 10.34 42.46 42.76
CA ALA A 300 11.00 43.59 42.08
C ALA A 300 10.02 44.73 41.75
N GLU A 301 8.84 44.41 41.22
CA GLU A 301 7.77 45.38 40.95
C GLU A 301 7.26 46.05 42.24
N ALA A 302 7.17 45.30 43.34
CA ALA A 302 6.76 45.81 44.64
C ALA A 302 7.78 46.79 45.24
N GLU A 303 9.09 46.53 45.10
CA GLU A 303 10.16 47.41 45.57
C GLU A 303 10.21 48.74 44.78
N GLU A 304 9.99 48.68 43.47
CA GLU A 304 9.87 49.88 42.65
C GLU A 304 8.69 50.75 43.11
N LEU A 305 7.54 50.12 43.38
CA LEU A 305 6.33 50.81 43.83
C LEU A 305 6.47 51.40 45.24
N LEU A 306 7.30 50.81 46.11
CA LEU A 306 7.66 51.42 47.40
C LEU A 306 8.43 52.73 47.23
N THR A 307 9.25 52.85 46.19
CA THR A 307 10.06 54.05 45.93
C THR A 307 9.23 55.11 45.20
N ASN A 308 8.54 54.72 44.12
CA ASN A 308 7.95 55.63 43.15
C ASN A 308 6.41 55.67 43.17
N GLY A 309 5.75 54.92 44.07
CA GLY A 309 4.29 54.82 44.13
C GLY A 309 3.61 56.15 44.44
N LYS A 310 2.61 56.49 43.62
CA LYS A 310 1.80 57.73 43.69
C LYS A 310 0.30 57.48 43.90
N ASP A 311 -0.15 56.22 43.90
CA ASP A 311 -1.55 55.79 44.05
C ASP A 311 -1.71 54.71 45.15
N GLN A 312 -2.68 54.88 46.04
CA GLN A 312 -2.92 53.96 47.15
C GLN A 312 -3.53 52.63 46.68
N ALA A 313 -4.42 52.64 45.68
CA ALA A 313 -5.06 51.41 45.21
C ALA A 313 -4.04 50.47 44.54
N ALA A 314 -3.10 51.02 43.77
CA ALA A 314 -1.97 50.29 43.20
C ALA A 314 -1.05 49.69 44.28
N ILE A 315 -0.74 50.45 45.35
CA ILE A 315 0.08 49.98 46.48
C ILE A 315 -0.61 48.81 47.19
N ASP A 316 -1.89 48.93 47.51
CA ASP A 316 -2.66 47.88 48.18
C ASP A 316 -2.82 46.63 47.29
N ALA A 317 -3.07 46.80 45.98
CA ALA A 317 -3.15 45.71 45.02
C ALA A 317 -1.82 44.96 44.90
N LYS A 318 -0.70 45.67 44.77
CA LYS A 318 0.62 45.04 44.67
C LYS A 318 1.01 44.31 45.96
N ALA A 319 0.60 44.82 47.12
CA ALA A 319 0.81 44.13 48.40
C ALA A 319 0.04 42.79 48.43
N LYS A 320 -1.18 42.75 47.88
CA LYS A 320 -1.94 41.51 47.74
C LYS A 320 -1.27 40.54 46.77
N ASP A 321 -0.86 41.01 45.59
CA ASP A 321 -0.22 40.19 44.57
C ASP A 321 1.06 39.51 45.09
N LEU A 322 1.88 40.24 45.83
CA LEU A 322 3.11 39.69 46.40
C LEU A 322 2.81 38.63 47.49
N ASN A 323 1.79 38.86 48.33
CA ASN A 323 1.37 37.86 49.31
C ASN A 323 0.83 36.59 48.64
N ASP A 324 0.07 36.73 47.55
CA ASP A 324 -0.42 35.58 46.77
C ASP A 324 0.75 34.82 46.13
N ALA A 325 1.75 35.52 45.59
CA ALA A 325 2.96 34.90 45.03
C ALA A 325 3.78 34.16 46.09
N VAL A 326 3.90 34.73 47.29
CA VAL A 326 4.54 34.06 48.44
C VAL A 326 3.75 32.83 48.88
N ALA A 327 2.42 32.87 48.86
CA ALA A 327 1.56 31.74 49.18
C ALA A 327 1.61 30.62 48.12
N ALA A 328 1.94 30.97 46.87
CA ALA A 328 2.09 30.04 45.75
C ALA A 328 3.46 29.36 45.67
N LEU A 329 4.39 29.68 46.58
CA LEU A 329 5.68 29.00 46.65
C LEU A 329 5.51 27.50 46.90
N VAL A 330 6.28 26.69 46.19
CA VAL A 330 6.24 25.22 46.30
C VAL A 330 7.53 24.76 46.96
N GLU A 331 7.42 24.05 48.08
CA GLU A 331 8.57 23.51 48.81
C GLU A 331 9.36 22.51 47.95
N ARG A 332 10.68 22.62 47.99
CA ARG A 332 11.59 21.71 47.28
C ARG A 332 11.66 20.38 48.01
N GLY A 333 11.56 19.26 47.28
CA GLY A 333 11.60 17.92 47.84
C GLY A 333 12.95 17.60 48.49
N ASN A 334 12.92 17.08 49.71
CA ASN A 334 14.10 16.64 50.45
C ASN A 334 14.57 15.26 49.95
N THR A 335 15.83 15.19 49.49
CA THR A 335 16.44 13.99 48.90
C THR A 335 17.26 13.13 49.87
N ASP A 336 17.35 13.48 51.16
CA ASP A 336 18.20 12.79 52.14
C ASP A 336 17.84 11.29 52.28
N ALA A 337 16.54 10.98 52.37
CA ALA A 337 16.08 9.59 52.47
C ALA A 337 16.38 8.78 51.20
N LEU A 338 16.24 9.39 50.03
CA LEU A 338 16.57 8.76 48.74
C LEU A 338 18.08 8.53 48.61
N LYS A 339 18.88 9.52 49.01
CA LYS A 339 20.35 9.44 49.01
C LYS A 339 20.86 8.34 49.95
N ALA A 340 20.24 8.20 51.12
CA ALA A 340 20.54 7.12 52.06
C ALA A 340 20.23 5.74 51.47
N LEU A 341 19.07 5.58 50.83
CA LEU A 341 18.66 4.33 50.17
C LEU A 341 19.61 3.92 49.03
N ILE A 342 20.01 4.88 48.18
CA ILE A 342 20.99 4.64 47.11
C ILE A 342 22.32 4.16 47.70
N ALA A 343 22.78 4.76 48.81
CA ALA A 343 24.02 4.35 49.46
C ALA A 343 23.92 2.94 50.08
N GLU A 344 22.77 2.62 50.69
CA GLU A 344 22.47 1.28 51.22
C GLU A 344 22.54 0.22 50.13
N TYR A 345 21.80 0.38 49.03
CA TYR A 345 21.78 -0.60 47.95
C TYR A 345 23.11 -0.73 47.20
N LYS A 346 23.91 0.35 47.12
CA LYS A 346 25.29 0.26 46.61
C LYS A 346 26.21 -0.53 47.54
N ALA A 347 26.02 -0.42 48.86
CA ALA A 347 26.84 -1.12 49.84
C ALA A 347 26.60 -2.64 49.85
N GLU A 348 25.43 -3.09 49.38
CA GLU A 348 25.12 -4.52 49.21
C GLU A 348 26.05 -5.23 48.21
N GLY A 349 26.69 -4.49 47.30
CA GLY A 349 27.65 -5.06 46.35
C GLY A 349 27.02 -6.07 45.40
N LEU A 350 25.75 -5.85 45.02
CA LEU A 350 25.01 -6.69 44.10
C LEU A 350 25.75 -6.82 42.76
N LYS A 351 25.69 -8.01 42.15
CA LYS A 351 26.38 -8.30 40.88
C LYS A 351 25.38 -8.71 39.81
N GLU A 352 25.48 -8.10 38.64
CA GLU A 352 24.70 -8.45 37.45
C GLU A 352 24.74 -9.95 37.12
N ALA A 353 25.86 -10.60 37.43
CA ALA A 353 26.02 -12.02 37.20
C ALA A 353 24.96 -12.89 37.88
N ASP A 354 24.45 -12.45 39.04
CA ASP A 354 23.64 -13.25 39.95
C ASP A 354 22.12 -13.12 39.68
N TYR A 355 21.72 -12.15 38.86
CA TYR A 355 20.32 -11.81 38.59
C TYR A 355 19.91 -12.04 37.14
N THR A 356 18.60 -12.18 36.90
CA THR A 356 18.06 -12.24 35.54
C THR A 356 18.26 -10.92 34.82
N THR A 357 18.41 -10.97 33.50
CA THR A 357 18.65 -9.79 32.65
C THR A 357 17.62 -8.69 32.89
N ASP A 358 16.33 -9.05 32.91
CA ASP A 358 15.23 -8.10 33.05
C ASP A 358 15.17 -7.44 34.43
N SER A 359 15.28 -8.25 35.49
CA SER A 359 15.18 -7.73 36.86
C SER A 359 16.39 -6.85 37.22
N TRP A 360 17.58 -7.25 36.76
CA TRP A 360 18.78 -6.44 36.92
C TRP A 360 18.65 -5.10 36.19
N LYS A 361 18.19 -5.12 34.94
CA LYS A 361 17.97 -3.90 34.16
C LYS A 361 16.99 -2.96 34.87
N ALA A 362 15.84 -3.45 35.30
CA ALA A 362 14.84 -2.66 36.01
C ALA A 362 15.41 -1.97 37.26
N TYR A 363 16.20 -2.70 38.05
CA TYR A 363 16.90 -2.16 39.21
C TYR A 363 17.91 -1.06 38.82
N THR A 364 18.78 -1.30 37.83
CA THR A 364 19.79 -0.31 37.41
C THR A 364 19.18 0.96 36.81
N ASP A 365 18.08 0.84 36.06
CA ASP A 365 17.34 1.99 35.53
C ASP A 365 16.73 2.82 36.66
N ALA A 366 16.09 2.17 37.65
CA ALA A 366 15.52 2.84 38.82
C ALA A 366 16.60 3.51 39.68
N LEU A 367 17.76 2.87 39.87
CA LEU A 367 18.89 3.43 40.59
C LEU A 367 19.43 4.69 39.90
N THR A 368 19.58 4.64 38.58
CA THR A 368 20.02 5.80 37.78
C THR A 368 19.02 6.96 37.85
N ALA A 369 17.72 6.65 37.79
CA ALA A 369 16.66 7.67 37.93
C ALA A 369 16.69 8.32 39.32
N ALA A 370 16.84 7.52 40.38
CA ALA A 370 16.97 8.00 41.74
C ALA A 370 18.21 8.89 41.93
N GLU A 371 19.37 8.50 41.38
CA GLU A 371 20.58 9.32 41.40
C GLU A 371 20.40 10.67 40.70
N LYS A 372 19.68 10.68 39.57
CA LYS A 372 19.36 11.92 38.86
C LYS A 372 18.52 12.86 39.72
N VAL A 373 17.52 12.34 40.43
CA VAL A 373 16.71 13.14 41.37
C VAL A 373 17.55 13.72 42.50
N VAL A 374 18.47 12.94 43.08
CA VAL A 374 19.39 13.45 44.11
C VAL A 374 20.32 14.54 43.58
N LYS A 375 20.75 14.43 42.31
CA LYS A 375 21.64 15.40 41.66
C LYS A 375 20.93 16.69 41.25
N ASP A 376 19.67 16.59 40.82
CA ASP A 376 18.89 17.71 40.31
C ASP A 376 17.43 17.61 40.77
N ASN A 377 17.16 18.20 41.94
CA ASN A 377 15.82 18.35 42.52
C ASN A 377 15.36 19.81 42.57
N SER A 378 16.04 20.72 41.87
CA SER A 378 15.81 22.17 41.94
C SER A 378 14.36 22.58 41.69
N ASN A 379 13.64 21.80 40.85
CA ASN A 379 12.23 21.98 40.52
C ASN A 379 11.32 20.80 40.92
N LEU A 380 11.79 19.91 41.81
CA LEU A 380 11.00 18.77 42.25
C LEU A 380 10.39 19.04 43.63
N ASP A 381 9.12 18.68 43.79
CA ASP A 381 8.45 18.67 45.09
C ASP A 381 8.73 17.35 45.84
N GLN A 382 8.22 17.24 47.07
CA GLN A 382 8.43 16.05 47.89
C GLN A 382 7.81 14.80 47.27
N ALA A 383 6.66 14.91 46.61
CA ALA A 383 5.97 13.78 46.01
C ALA A 383 6.79 13.15 44.86
N ALA A 384 7.47 13.97 44.06
CA ALA A 384 8.36 13.51 43.01
C ALA A 384 9.58 12.75 43.58
N VAL A 385 10.14 13.23 44.69
CA VAL A 385 11.27 12.56 45.37
C VAL A 385 10.83 11.22 45.99
N ASP A 386 9.67 11.21 46.66
CA ASP A 386 9.10 10.00 47.26
C ASP A 386 8.76 8.94 46.21
N ALA A 387 8.26 9.36 45.04
CA ALA A 387 8.01 8.46 43.93
C ALA A 387 9.30 7.81 43.40
N ALA A 388 10.40 8.57 43.28
CA ALA A 388 11.69 8.04 42.87
C ALA A 388 12.27 7.05 43.89
N LYS A 389 12.11 7.35 45.19
CA LYS A 389 12.45 6.43 46.28
C LYS A 389 11.68 5.13 46.18
N LYS A 390 10.35 5.21 46.05
CA LYS A 390 9.49 4.04 45.93
C LYS A 390 9.83 3.19 44.71
N ALA A 391 10.08 3.82 43.56
CA ALA A 391 10.46 3.09 42.34
C ALA A 391 11.76 2.30 42.52
N LEU A 392 12.74 2.86 43.23
CA LEU A 392 13.99 2.17 43.56
C LEU A 392 13.76 0.99 44.51
N GLU A 393 12.94 1.14 45.56
CA GLU A 393 12.58 0.06 46.49
C GLU A 393 11.86 -1.09 45.79
N ASP A 394 10.88 -0.76 44.94
CA ASP A 394 10.10 -1.74 44.19
C ASP A 394 11.00 -2.52 43.22
N ALA A 395 11.92 -1.84 42.52
CA ALA A 395 12.83 -2.47 41.58
C ALA A 395 13.89 -3.35 42.27
N HIS A 396 14.39 -2.95 43.44
CA HIS A 396 15.28 -3.76 44.26
C HIS A 396 14.57 -5.03 44.77
N THR A 397 13.34 -4.88 45.27
CA THR A 397 12.52 -6.02 45.72
C THR A 397 12.19 -6.99 44.59
N ALA A 398 12.06 -6.49 43.36
CA ALA A 398 11.74 -7.28 42.17
C ALA A 398 12.96 -8.01 41.56
N LEU A 399 14.15 -7.93 42.16
CA LEU A 399 15.33 -8.66 41.71
C LEU A 399 15.09 -10.18 41.78
N VAL A 400 15.29 -10.85 40.64
CA VAL A 400 15.14 -12.30 40.51
C VAL A 400 16.50 -12.93 40.30
N LYS A 401 16.89 -13.87 41.14
CA LYS A 401 18.18 -14.55 41.00
C LYS A 401 18.16 -15.56 39.87
N VAL A 402 19.29 -15.74 39.19
CA VAL A 402 19.44 -16.75 38.12
C VAL A 402 19.13 -18.17 38.61
N GLU A 403 19.38 -18.47 39.89
CA GLU A 403 19.07 -19.77 40.49
C GLU A 403 17.56 -20.08 40.60
N GLN A 404 16.71 -19.05 40.50
CA GLN A 404 15.25 -19.18 40.55
C GLN A 404 14.62 -19.46 39.16
N ILE A 405 15.42 -19.46 38.09
CA ILE A 405 14.95 -19.78 36.74
C ILE A 405 14.52 -21.25 36.66
N ASN A 406 13.31 -21.49 36.17
CA ASN A 406 12.81 -22.83 35.95
C ASN A 406 13.42 -23.44 34.68
N LYS A 407 14.27 -24.45 34.86
CA LYS A 407 14.93 -25.18 33.77
C LYS A 407 14.38 -26.60 33.57
N GLU A 408 13.30 -26.98 34.25
CA GLU A 408 12.81 -28.36 34.27
C GLU A 408 12.25 -28.80 32.92
N ALA A 409 11.41 -27.97 32.29
CA ALA A 409 10.82 -28.27 30.99
C ALA A 409 11.88 -28.46 29.89
N LEU A 410 12.91 -27.60 29.88
CA LEU A 410 14.03 -27.71 28.95
C LEU A 410 14.87 -28.97 29.19
N LYS A 411 15.16 -29.32 30.45
CA LYS A 411 15.84 -30.58 30.78
C LYS A 411 15.05 -31.79 30.29
N ALA A 412 13.74 -31.83 30.56
CA ALA A 412 12.88 -32.91 30.10
C ALA A 412 12.84 -33.04 28.57
N ALA A 413 12.79 -31.93 27.84
CA ALA A 413 12.86 -31.93 26.37
C ALA A 413 14.21 -32.46 25.86
N ILE A 414 15.32 -32.08 26.51
CA ILE A 414 16.68 -32.56 26.19
C ILE A 414 16.78 -34.07 26.42
N ASP A 415 16.26 -34.57 27.53
CA ASP A 415 16.27 -36.01 27.83
C ASP A 415 15.43 -36.80 26.83
N ALA A 416 14.25 -36.29 26.46
CA ALA A 416 13.39 -36.89 25.44
C ALA A 416 14.08 -36.94 24.06
N ALA A 417 14.74 -35.86 23.66
CA ALA A 417 15.51 -35.80 22.42
C ALA A 417 16.70 -36.78 22.41
N LYS A 418 17.41 -36.92 23.54
CA LYS A 418 18.53 -37.87 23.70
C LYS A 418 18.08 -39.33 23.72
N ALA A 419 16.85 -39.60 24.16
CA ALA A 419 16.29 -40.95 24.17
C ALA A 419 15.84 -41.43 22.78
N ALA A 420 15.75 -40.55 21.78
CA ALA A 420 15.39 -40.93 20.42
C ALA A 420 16.51 -41.79 19.79
N ASP A 421 16.18 -43.02 19.37
CA ASP A 421 17.11 -43.90 18.67
C ASP A 421 17.25 -43.49 17.19
N ALA A 422 18.47 -43.10 16.80
CA ALA A 422 18.81 -42.71 15.43
C ALA A 422 18.42 -43.75 14.36
N ASN A 423 18.35 -45.03 14.71
CA ASN A 423 18.02 -46.11 13.77
C ASN A 423 16.52 -46.24 13.49
N LEU A 424 15.66 -45.67 14.34
CA LEU A 424 14.20 -45.73 14.18
C LEU A 424 13.67 -44.60 13.28
N TYR A 425 14.47 -43.59 13.01
CA TYR A 425 14.07 -42.38 12.28
C TYR A 425 14.87 -42.19 11.00
N THR A 426 14.36 -41.35 10.10
CA THR A 426 15.07 -40.95 8.89
C THR A 426 16.29 -40.09 9.22
N THR A 427 17.38 -40.27 8.48
CA THR A 427 18.63 -39.53 8.69
C THR A 427 18.43 -38.01 8.71
N ASP A 428 17.58 -37.46 7.83
CA ASP A 428 17.33 -36.03 7.74
C ASP A 428 16.55 -35.48 8.94
N SER A 429 15.46 -36.16 9.35
CA SER A 429 14.65 -35.71 10.49
C SER A 429 15.43 -35.80 11.80
N TYR A 430 16.23 -36.85 11.99
CA TYR A 430 17.09 -37.01 13.15
C TYR A 430 18.20 -35.95 13.22
N LYS A 431 18.82 -35.62 12.07
CA LYS A 431 19.82 -34.55 11.96
C LYS A 431 19.24 -33.17 12.30
N ALA A 432 18.01 -32.89 11.87
CA ALA A 432 17.31 -31.65 12.21
C ALA A 432 17.10 -31.54 13.73
N MET A 433 16.57 -32.59 14.38
CA MET A 433 16.39 -32.63 15.83
C MET A 433 17.72 -32.45 16.59
N LYS A 434 18.79 -33.13 16.16
CA LYS A 434 20.13 -33.01 16.78
C LYS A 434 20.69 -31.59 16.75
N THR A 435 20.37 -30.83 15.69
CA THR A 435 20.78 -29.42 15.58
C THR A 435 20.09 -28.58 16.65
N VAL A 436 18.77 -28.73 16.80
CA VAL A 436 17.99 -28.04 17.84
C VAL A 436 18.42 -28.46 19.25
N LEU A 437 18.74 -29.74 19.46
CA LEU A 437 19.27 -30.25 20.74
C LEU A 437 20.55 -29.52 21.17
N SER A 438 21.51 -29.34 20.25
CA SER A 438 22.77 -28.63 20.50
C SER A 438 22.53 -27.19 20.98
N ASP A 439 21.57 -26.49 20.38
CA ASP A 439 21.24 -25.13 20.77
C ASP A 439 20.50 -25.08 22.11
N ALA A 440 19.59 -26.04 22.35
CA ALA A 440 18.89 -26.18 23.63
C ALA A 440 19.86 -26.45 24.80
N GLU A 441 20.92 -27.23 24.58
CA GLU A 441 21.96 -27.50 25.59
C GLU A 441 22.77 -26.25 25.95
N LYS A 442 23.07 -25.38 24.97
CA LYS A 442 23.72 -24.08 25.23
C LYS A 442 22.81 -23.18 26.05
N VAL A 443 21.54 -23.07 25.66
CA VAL A 443 20.53 -22.25 26.36
C VAL A 443 20.36 -22.73 27.81
N LEU A 444 20.31 -24.05 28.05
CA LEU A 444 20.23 -24.61 29.40
C LEU A 444 21.41 -24.16 30.29
N LYS A 445 22.61 -24.07 29.72
CA LYS A 445 23.83 -23.74 30.45
C LYS A 445 23.95 -22.25 30.74
N ASP A 446 23.80 -21.42 29.70
CA ASP A 446 24.28 -20.03 29.74
C ASP A 446 23.15 -19.01 29.90
N SER A 447 21.89 -19.36 29.59
CA SER A 447 20.79 -18.40 29.63
C SER A 447 20.37 -18.05 31.06
N LYS A 448 20.10 -16.75 31.23
CA LYS A 448 19.55 -16.10 32.44
C LYS A 448 18.13 -15.57 32.22
N ASP A 449 17.52 -15.96 31.11
CA ASP A 449 16.21 -15.50 30.68
C ASP A 449 15.25 -16.69 30.63
N GLN A 450 14.16 -16.59 31.39
CA GLN A 450 13.13 -17.65 31.42
C GLN A 450 12.48 -17.85 30.04
N THR A 451 12.32 -16.77 29.26
CA THR A 451 11.68 -16.82 27.96
C THR A 451 12.53 -17.57 26.93
N GLU A 452 13.85 -17.39 26.96
CA GLU A 452 14.78 -18.15 26.13
C GLU A 452 14.76 -19.64 26.48
N ILE A 453 14.74 -19.96 27.78
CA ILE A 453 14.65 -21.34 28.29
C ILE A 453 13.36 -22.01 27.81
N ASP A 454 12.21 -21.34 27.96
CA ASP A 454 10.91 -21.85 27.57
C ASP A 454 10.80 -22.04 26.05
N ALA A 455 11.34 -21.08 25.28
CA ALA A 455 11.39 -21.16 23.82
C ALA A 455 12.25 -22.32 23.33
N ALA A 456 13.42 -22.54 23.93
CA ALA A 456 14.28 -23.68 23.61
C ALA A 456 13.61 -25.02 23.95
N ALA A 457 12.91 -25.11 25.09
CA ALA A 457 12.17 -26.30 25.47
C ALA A 457 11.09 -26.63 24.44
N LYS A 458 10.33 -25.60 24.01
CA LYS A 458 9.31 -25.76 22.98
C LYS A 458 9.90 -26.18 21.64
N ALA A 459 10.93 -25.49 21.16
CA ALA A 459 11.56 -25.77 19.88
C ALA A 459 12.10 -27.20 19.81
N LEU A 460 12.71 -27.69 20.90
CA LEU A 460 13.20 -29.05 20.96
C LEU A 460 12.07 -30.08 20.98
N ASN A 461 11.00 -29.85 21.74
CA ASN A 461 9.82 -30.71 21.71
C ASN A 461 9.15 -30.77 20.32
N ASP A 462 9.07 -29.63 19.62
CA ASP A 462 8.56 -29.58 18.24
C ASP A 462 9.47 -30.40 17.31
N ALA A 463 10.79 -30.30 17.46
CA ALA A 463 11.75 -31.05 16.65
C ALA A 463 11.71 -32.56 16.92
N VAL A 464 11.50 -32.98 18.17
CA VAL A 464 11.25 -34.38 18.55
C VAL A 464 9.94 -34.89 17.93
N THR A 465 8.89 -34.06 17.95
CA THR A 465 7.59 -34.42 17.35
C THR A 465 7.66 -34.52 15.81
N ALA A 466 8.57 -33.76 15.19
CA ALA A 466 8.79 -33.75 13.74
C ALA A 466 9.68 -34.92 13.25
N LEU A 467 10.15 -35.81 14.13
CA LEU A 467 10.90 -36.99 13.74
C LEU A 467 10.04 -37.91 12.85
N VAL A 468 10.62 -38.35 11.73
CA VAL A 468 9.93 -39.22 10.76
C VAL A 468 10.45 -40.64 10.93
N GLN A 469 9.56 -41.58 11.24
CA GLN A 469 9.94 -42.99 11.39
C GLN A 469 10.44 -43.59 10.08
N ARG A 470 11.49 -44.41 10.17
CA ARG A 470 12.04 -45.15 9.05
C ARG A 470 11.07 -46.26 8.63
N GLY A 471 10.89 -46.45 7.32
CA GLY A 471 10.00 -47.46 6.77
C GLY A 471 10.53 -48.89 6.98
N ASN A 472 9.64 -49.81 7.34
CA ASN A 472 9.94 -51.23 7.46
C ASN A 472 10.01 -51.91 6.08
N THR A 473 11.17 -52.45 5.74
CA THR A 473 11.45 -53.10 4.44
C THR A 473 11.20 -54.61 4.38
N ASP A 474 10.71 -55.24 5.45
CA ASP A 474 10.56 -56.70 5.53
C ASP A 474 9.62 -57.26 4.44
N ALA A 475 8.49 -56.61 4.20
CA ALA A 475 7.55 -57.00 3.15
C ALA A 475 8.14 -56.82 1.74
N LEU A 476 8.96 -55.78 1.54
CA LEU A 476 9.65 -55.50 0.29
C LEU A 476 10.75 -56.53 0.01
N LYS A 477 11.53 -56.90 1.04
CA LYS A 477 12.52 -57.98 0.99
C LYS A 477 11.87 -59.32 0.62
N ALA A 478 10.75 -59.66 1.26
CA ALA A 478 10.03 -60.90 0.98
C ALA A 478 9.54 -60.95 -0.48
N LEU A 479 9.03 -59.84 -1.01
CA LEU A 479 8.56 -59.76 -2.40
C LEU A 479 9.70 -59.88 -3.43
N ILE A 480 10.84 -59.24 -3.17
CA ILE A 480 12.03 -59.37 -4.01
C ILE A 480 12.50 -60.83 -4.06
N GLU A 481 12.47 -61.52 -2.92
CA GLU A 481 12.85 -62.93 -2.81
C GLU A 481 11.85 -63.85 -3.53
N GLU A 482 10.54 -63.57 -3.43
CA GLU A 482 9.49 -64.30 -4.15
C GLU A 482 9.70 -64.23 -5.67
N TYR A 483 10.14 -63.09 -6.18
CA TYR A 483 10.29 -62.86 -7.62
C TYR A 483 11.68 -63.20 -8.19
N LYS A 484 12.57 -63.79 -7.38
CA LYS A 484 13.97 -64.05 -7.79
C LYS A 484 14.13 -65.02 -8.96
N ASP A 485 13.18 -65.94 -9.14
CA ASP A 485 13.28 -67.03 -10.12
C ASP A 485 12.69 -66.65 -11.50
N LEU A 486 12.20 -65.41 -11.65
CA LEU A 486 11.74 -64.89 -12.93
C LEU A 486 12.91 -64.70 -13.89
N LYS A 487 12.71 -65.08 -15.16
CA LYS A 487 13.75 -65.01 -16.20
C LYS A 487 13.31 -64.09 -17.31
N GLU A 488 14.22 -63.21 -17.71
CA GLU A 488 14.02 -62.25 -18.81
C GLU A 488 13.52 -62.89 -20.10
N ALA A 489 14.07 -64.06 -20.44
CA ALA A 489 13.73 -64.79 -21.65
C ALA A 489 12.26 -65.26 -21.73
N ASP A 490 11.55 -65.35 -20.59
CA ASP A 490 10.17 -65.80 -20.55
C ASP A 490 9.17 -64.67 -20.89
N TYR A 491 9.61 -63.41 -20.93
CA TYR A 491 8.77 -62.22 -21.06
C TYR A 491 9.18 -61.30 -22.21
N THR A 492 8.27 -60.41 -22.65
CA THR A 492 8.58 -59.42 -23.68
C THR A 492 9.57 -58.38 -23.16
N ALA A 493 10.46 -57.89 -24.03
CA ALA A 493 11.49 -56.93 -23.66
C ALA A 493 10.93 -55.68 -22.96
N ASP A 494 9.82 -55.12 -23.45
CA ASP A 494 9.20 -53.91 -22.89
C ASP A 494 8.64 -54.16 -21.48
N SER A 495 7.87 -55.23 -21.29
CA SER A 495 7.29 -55.54 -19.98
C SER A 495 8.33 -55.98 -18.94
N TRP A 496 9.39 -56.66 -19.41
CA TRP A 496 10.52 -57.01 -18.55
C TRP A 496 11.31 -55.79 -18.09
N LYS A 497 11.51 -54.81 -18.98
CA LYS A 497 12.22 -53.58 -18.63
C LYS A 497 11.53 -52.82 -17.50
N GLU A 498 10.22 -52.64 -17.56
CA GLU A 498 9.43 -51.99 -16.50
C GLU A 498 9.56 -52.73 -15.16
N TYR A 499 9.49 -54.06 -15.20
CA TYR A 499 9.72 -54.91 -14.02
C TYR A 499 11.15 -54.79 -13.48
N ALA A 500 12.17 -54.80 -14.34
CA ALA A 500 13.57 -54.70 -13.95
C ALA A 500 13.89 -53.34 -13.31
N ASP A 501 13.32 -52.25 -13.84
CA ASP A 501 13.46 -50.90 -13.28
C ASP A 501 12.78 -50.81 -11.90
N ALA A 502 11.58 -51.37 -11.73
CA ALA A 502 10.89 -51.45 -10.44
C ALA A 502 11.64 -52.33 -9.41
N LEU A 503 12.17 -53.48 -9.83
CA LEU A 503 12.99 -54.36 -8.99
C LEU A 503 14.29 -53.68 -8.54
N LYS A 504 14.93 -52.93 -9.43
CA LYS A 504 16.13 -52.15 -9.12
C LYS A 504 15.83 -51.08 -8.07
N ALA A 505 14.72 -50.35 -8.22
CA ALA A 505 14.29 -49.35 -7.25
C ALA A 505 13.97 -49.96 -5.87
N ALA A 506 13.25 -51.09 -5.86
CA ALA A 506 12.96 -51.85 -4.64
C ALA A 506 14.23 -52.33 -3.93
N LYS A 507 15.21 -52.86 -4.68
CA LYS A 507 16.51 -53.29 -4.14
C LYS A 507 17.30 -52.13 -3.55
N ALA A 508 17.30 -50.97 -4.20
CA ALA A 508 17.99 -49.78 -3.69
C ALA A 508 17.45 -49.33 -2.32
N ILE A 509 16.12 -49.36 -2.13
CA ILE A 509 15.50 -49.03 -0.82
C ILE A 509 15.81 -50.09 0.23
N VAL A 510 15.88 -51.37 -0.15
CA VAL A 510 16.26 -52.45 0.79
C VAL A 510 17.73 -52.34 1.20
N GLU A 511 18.60 -51.91 0.29
CA GLU A 511 20.03 -51.70 0.54
C GLU A 511 20.29 -50.49 1.44
N ASP A 512 19.59 -49.38 1.19
CA ASP A 512 19.66 -48.16 2.01
C ASP A 512 18.25 -47.58 2.22
N ASN A 513 17.64 -47.88 3.37
CA ASN A 513 16.40 -47.26 3.82
C ASN A 513 16.63 -46.14 4.84
N SER A 514 17.88 -45.68 5.04
CA SER A 514 18.23 -44.78 6.15
C SER A 514 17.42 -43.48 6.15
N ASN A 515 16.96 -43.03 4.99
CA ASN A 515 16.13 -41.83 4.83
C ASN A 515 14.76 -42.10 4.19
N SER A 516 14.33 -43.36 4.09
CA SER A 516 13.03 -43.72 3.53
C SER A 516 12.00 -43.89 4.65
N ASP A 517 10.86 -43.20 4.55
CA ASP A 517 9.71 -43.42 5.43
C ASP A 517 8.86 -44.61 4.97
N GLN A 518 7.80 -44.95 5.73
CA GLN A 518 6.94 -46.08 5.39
C GLN A 518 6.23 -45.89 4.04
N ALA A 519 5.84 -44.66 3.70
CA ALA A 519 5.16 -44.38 2.43
C ALA A 519 6.07 -44.64 1.23
N ALA A 520 7.35 -44.27 1.31
CA ALA A 520 8.35 -44.56 0.28
C ALA A 520 8.57 -46.07 0.10
N VAL A 521 8.61 -46.83 1.21
CA VAL A 521 8.75 -48.30 1.16
C VAL A 521 7.50 -48.96 0.57
N ASP A 522 6.30 -48.53 0.98
CA ASP A 522 5.03 -49.07 0.47
C ASP A 522 4.84 -48.75 -1.02
N ALA A 523 5.27 -47.56 -1.46
CA ALA A 523 5.25 -47.19 -2.88
C ALA A 523 6.15 -48.12 -3.72
N ALA A 524 7.36 -48.41 -3.24
CA ALA A 524 8.27 -49.34 -3.92
C ALA A 524 7.74 -50.78 -3.95
N LEU A 525 7.09 -51.21 -2.86
CA LEU A 525 6.41 -52.51 -2.78
C LEU A 525 5.29 -52.63 -3.80
N ASN A 526 4.40 -51.63 -3.88
CA ASN A 526 3.28 -51.64 -4.83
C ASN A 526 3.79 -51.53 -6.27
N ALA A 527 4.78 -50.68 -6.55
CA ALA A 527 5.37 -50.57 -7.88
C ALA A 527 5.96 -51.90 -8.36
N LEU A 528 6.64 -52.64 -7.48
CA LEU A 528 7.18 -53.98 -7.81
C LEU A 528 6.06 -55.01 -8.03
N ARG A 529 4.97 -54.95 -7.26
CA ARG A 529 3.78 -55.81 -7.49
C ARG A 529 3.10 -55.50 -8.81
N ASP A 530 2.87 -54.24 -9.12
CA ASP A 530 2.18 -53.82 -10.33
C ASP A 530 3.01 -54.18 -11.57
N ALA A 531 4.33 -53.94 -11.52
CA ALA A 531 5.23 -54.32 -12.61
C ALA A 531 5.30 -55.85 -12.81
N ARG A 532 5.16 -56.65 -11.74
CA ARG A 532 5.02 -58.11 -11.87
C ARG A 532 3.73 -58.48 -12.61
N VAL A 533 2.60 -57.85 -12.27
CA VAL A 533 1.30 -58.10 -12.92
C VAL A 533 1.32 -57.68 -14.38
N ALA A 534 2.08 -56.64 -14.73
CA ALA A 534 2.20 -56.12 -16.09
C ALA A 534 3.08 -56.96 -17.03
N LEU A 535 3.78 -57.98 -16.52
CA LEU A 535 4.63 -58.86 -17.32
C LEU A 535 3.84 -59.63 -18.39
N LYS A 536 4.36 -59.67 -19.62
CA LYS A 536 3.75 -60.35 -20.78
C LYS A 536 4.67 -61.44 -21.32
N LEU A 537 4.15 -62.65 -21.54
CA LEU A 537 4.96 -63.81 -21.99
C LEU A 537 5.51 -63.63 -23.42
N SER A 538 6.75 -64.07 -23.64
CA SER A 538 7.39 -64.12 -24.95
C SER A 538 7.09 -65.44 -25.69
N GLY A 539 6.08 -65.43 -26.56
CA GLY A 539 5.91 -66.33 -27.72
C GLY A 539 5.78 -67.86 -27.51
N LYS A 540 4.58 -68.38 -27.16
CA LYS A 540 3.89 -69.59 -27.73
C LYS A 540 2.59 -69.95 -26.96
N PRO A 541 1.67 -70.78 -27.52
CA PRO A 541 0.30 -70.42 -27.95
C PRO A 541 -0.75 -70.34 -26.83
N SER A 542 -1.80 -69.58 -27.12
CA SER A 542 -3.10 -69.60 -26.41
C SER A 542 -3.60 -71.02 -26.23
N VAL A 543 -3.94 -71.39 -24.99
CA VAL A 543 -4.58 -72.66 -24.65
C VAL A 543 -5.90 -72.77 -25.40
N ASP A 544 -6.14 -73.89 -26.09
CA ASP A 544 -7.39 -74.11 -26.80
C ASP A 544 -8.57 -74.15 -25.82
N LYS A 545 -9.45 -73.15 -25.90
CA LYS A 545 -10.65 -73.01 -25.05
C LYS A 545 -11.93 -73.37 -25.77
N SER A 546 -11.84 -73.91 -26.99
CA SER A 546 -13.01 -74.15 -27.86
C SER A 546 -14.06 -75.03 -27.19
N GLU A 547 -13.66 -76.06 -26.44
CA GLU A 547 -14.59 -76.94 -25.72
C GLU A 547 -15.30 -76.24 -24.54
N LEU A 548 -14.57 -75.43 -23.77
CA LEU A 548 -15.15 -74.63 -22.69
C LEU A 548 -16.09 -73.54 -23.23
N GLN A 549 -15.71 -72.92 -24.34
CA GLN A 549 -16.53 -71.93 -25.05
C GLN A 549 -17.83 -72.56 -25.55
N ALA A 550 -17.75 -73.75 -26.16
CA ALA A 550 -18.93 -74.49 -26.60
C ALA A 550 -19.86 -74.88 -25.43
N ALA A 551 -19.30 -75.33 -24.30
CA ALA A 551 -20.09 -75.65 -23.11
C ALA A 551 -20.76 -74.40 -22.52
N TYR A 552 -20.03 -73.27 -22.44
CA TYR A 552 -20.58 -72.00 -22.00
C TYR A 552 -21.71 -71.53 -22.92
N ASP A 553 -21.50 -71.54 -24.24
CA ASP A 553 -22.50 -71.12 -25.21
C ASP A 553 -23.75 -72.01 -25.20
N LYS A 554 -23.59 -73.30 -24.93
CA LYS A 554 -24.71 -74.25 -24.77
C LYS A 554 -25.59 -73.91 -23.56
N TYR A 555 -25.01 -73.40 -22.48
CA TYR A 555 -25.66 -73.28 -21.18
C TYR A 555 -26.00 -71.84 -20.78
N LYS A 556 -25.38 -70.83 -21.42
CA LYS A 556 -25.53 -69.41 -21.06
C LYS A 556 -26.97 -68.88 -21.09
N ASP A 557 -27.80 -69.43 -21.97
CA ASP A 557 -29.19 -69.00 -22.16
C ASP A 557 -30.20 -69.88 -21.39
N LYS A 558 -29.72 -70.85 -20.60
CA LYS A 558 -30.57 -71.74 -19.82
C LYS A 558 -31.24 -70.94 -18.70
N LYS A 559 -32.56 -71.07 -18.55
CA LYS A 559 -33.35 -70.42 -17.49
C LYS A 559 -33.79 -71.42 -16.41
N ASN A 560 -34.06 -70.93 -15.21
CA ASN A 560 -34.50 -71.73 -14.07
C ASN A 560 -35.96 -72.19 -14.25
N ASP A 561 -36.18 -73.17 -15.13
CA ASP A 561 -37.49 -73.73 -15.48
C ASP A 561 -37.84 -74.94 -14.60
N GLY A 562 -38.19 -74.67 -13.34
CA GLY A 562 -38.64 -75.68 -12.39
C GLY A 562 -37.55 -76.47 -11.66
N TYR A 563 -36.29 -76.01 -11.70
CA TYR A 563 -35.18 -76.59 -10.95
C TYR A 563 -35.16 -76.10 -9.49
N THR A 564 -34.60 -76.90 -8.58
CA THR A 564 -34.42 -76.50 -7.18
C THR A 564 -33.45 -75.33 -7.08
N ALA A 565 -33.70 -74.39 -6.15
CA ALA A 565 -32.86 -73.22 -5.97
C ALA A 565 -31.38 -73.58 -5.70
N GLU A 566 -31.13 -74.67 -4.96
CA GLU A 566 -29.77 -75.12 -4.63
C GLU A 566 -29.02 -75.66 -5.86
N SER A 567 -29.66 -76.50 -6.69
CA SER A 567 -29.00 -77.03 -7.91
C SER A 567 -28.80 -75.93 -8.95
N TRP A 568 -29.72 -74.97 -9.04
CA TRP A 568 -29.60 -73.83 -9.94
C TRP A 568 -28.44 -72.89 -9.56
N ALA A 569 -28.28 -72.57 -8.27
CA ALA A 569 -27.19 -71.70 -7.80
C ALA A 569 -25.81 -72.31 -8.09
N LYS A 570 -25.66 -73.64 -7.94
CA LYS A 570 -24.42 -74.36 -8.28
C LYS A 570 -24.11 -74.26 -9.78
N PHE A 571 -25.11 -74.41 -10.63
CA PHE A 571 -24.98 -74.26 -12.08
C PHE A 571 -24.63 -72.82 -12.50
N GLU A 572 -25.29 -71.81 -11.93
CA GLU A 572 -25.03 -70.40 -12.26
C GLU A 572 -23.60 -69.99 -11.86
N ASN A 573 -23.11 -70.45 -10.70
CA ASN A 573 -21.73 -70.21 -10.28
C ASN A 573 -20.71 -70.88 -11.22
N ALA A 574 -20.95 -72.13 -11.62
CA ALA A 574 -20.09 -72.83 -12.56
C ALA A 574 -20.04 -72.13 -13.94
N LEU A 575 -21.17 -71.58 -14.40
CA LEU A 575 -21.26 -70.80 -15.64
C LEU A 575 -20.47 -69.48 -15.54
N LYS A 576 -20.53 -68.77 -14.40
CA LYS A 576 -19.72 -67.56 -14.14
C LYS A 576 -18.23 -67.87 -14.10
N SER A 577 -17.83 -68.95 -13.42
CA SER A 577 -16.44 -69.40 -13.37
C SER A 577 -15.90 -69.80 -14.75
N ALA A 578 -16.71 -70.50 -15.57
CA ALA A 578 -16.35 -70.82 -16.95
C ALA A 578 -16.10 -69.56 -17.80
N LYS A 579 -16.94 -68.52 -17.68
CA LYS A 579 -16.74 -67.24 -18.38
C LYS A 579 -15.45 -66.54 -17.96
N ALA A 580 -15.14 -66.51 -16.66
CA ALA A 580 -13.91 -65.89 -16.15
C ALA A 580 -12.64 -66.57 -16.68
N ILE A 581 -12.66 -67.90 -16.85
CA ILE A 581 -11.54 -68.64 -17.45
C ILE A 581 -11.46 -68.43 -18.97
N LEU A 582 -12.60 -68.31 -19.66
CA LEU A 582 -12.63 -67.95 -21.09
C LEU A 582 -12.00 -66.58 -21.36
N ASP A 583 -12.27 -65.60 -20.50
CA ASP A 583 -11.77 -64.23 -20.62
C ASP A 583 -10.30 -64.05 -20.15
N ASN A 584 -9.76 -65.02 -19.42
CA ASN A 584 -8.39 -64.95 -18.91
C ASN A 584 -7.36 -65.40 -19.98
N GLU A 585 -6.64 -64.46 -20.61
CA GLU A 585 -5.60 -64.75 -21.61
C GLU A 585 -4.43 -65.61 -21.09
N ALA A 586 -4.23 -65.67 -19.77
CA ALA A 586 -3.21 -66.47 -19.09
C ALA A 586 -3.74 -67.80 -18.51
N ALA A 587 -4.99 -68.18 -18.82
CA ALA A 587 -5.57 -69.43 -18.32
C ALA A 587 -4.75 -70.66 -18.75
N THR A 588 -4.48 -71.56 -17.81
CA THR A 588 -3.76 -72.82 -18.09
C THR A 588 -4.69 -73.89 -18.67
N ALA A 589 -4.12 -74.89 -19.35
CA ALA A 589 -4.89 -76.04 -19.86
C ALA A 589 -5.66 -76.77 -18.76
N ASP A 590 -5.09 -76.87 -17.55
CA ASP A 590 -5.75 -77.48 -16.40
C ASP A 590 -6.92 -76.64 -15.88
N GLN A 591 -6.79 -75.32 -15.88
CA GLN A 591 -7.88 -74.41 -15.50
C GLN A 591 -9.04 -74.48 -16.49
N VAL A 592 -8.75 -74.52 -17.80
CA VAL A 592 -9.76 -74.67 -18.86
C VAL A 592 -10.49 -76.01 -18.72
N LYS A 593 -9.74 -77.10 -18.50
CA LYS A 593 -10.29 -78.45 -18.32
C LYS A 593 -11.13 -78.57 -17.05
N ALA A 594 -10.68 -78.00 -15.93
CA ALA A 594 -11.41 -78.00 -14.67
C ALA A 594 -12.72 -77.21 -14.78
N ALA A 595 -12.67 -76.02 -15.39
CA ALA A 595 -13.86 -75.21 -15.62
C ALA A 595 -14.89 -75.90 -16.52
N LEU A 596 -14.43 -76.61 -17.56
CA LEU A 596 -15.29 -77.39 -18.45
C LEU A 596 -15.98 -78.54 -17.69
N ALA A 597 -15.23 -79.28 -16.88
CA ALA A 597 -15.75 -80.37 -16.07
C ALA A 597 -16.77 -79.87 -15.04
N GLN A 598 -16.47 -78.76 -14.36
CA GLN A 598 -17.37 -78.14 -13.38
C GLN A 598 -18.66 -77.65 -14.02
N LEU A 599 -18.59 -76.99 -15.17
CA LEU A 599 -19.77 -76.49 -15.88
C LEU A 599 -20.67 -77.65 -16.34
N ASN A 600 -20.11 -78.70 -16.92
CA ASN A 600 -20.88 -79.87 -17.36
C ASN A 600 -21.50 -80.62 -16.17
N SER A 601 -20.73 -80.86 -15.10
CA SER A 601 -21.24 -81.55 -13.91
C SER A 601 -22.34 -80.76 -13.21
N ALA A 602 -22.21 -79.44 -13.11
CA ALA A 602 -23.26 -78.60 -12.53
C ALA A 602 -24.52 -78.56 -13.41
N ALA A 603 -24.38 -78.64 -14.74
CA ALA A 603 -25.50 -78.77 -15.66
C ALA A 603 -26.24 -80.10 -15.53
N GLU A 604 -25.50 -81.21 -15.31
CA GLU A 604 -26.06 -82.54 -15.05
C GLU A 604 -26.73 -82.64 -13.66
N GLY A 605 -26.20 -81.92 -12.67
CA GLY A 605 -26.71 -81.89 -11.29
C GLY A 605 -28.00 -81.08 -11.09
N LEU A 606 -28.59 -80.53 -12.15
CA LEU A 606 -29.84 -79.78 -12.09
C LEU A 606 -31.04 -80.70 -11.77
N THR A 607 -31.72 -80.46 -10.64
CA THR A 607 -32.83 -81.30 -10.15
C THR A 607 -34.17 -80.56 -10.20
N LYS A 608 -35.22 -81.19 -10.75
CA LYS A 608 -36.57 -80.59 -10.87
C LYS A 608 -37.39 -80.75 -9.58
N THR A 609 -38.23 -79.76 -9.30
CA THR A 609 -39.18 -79.76 -8.17
C THR A 609 -40.35 -80.74 -8.43
N GLN A 610 -40.70 -81.58 -7.44
CA GLN A 610 -41.87 -82.47 -7.49
C GLN A 610 -43.07 -81.87 -6.74
N THR A 611 -44.28 -81.97 -7.30
CA THR A 611 -45.55 -81.57 -6.67
C THR A 611 -46.29 -82.77 -6.04
N PRO A 612 -46.89 -82.66 -4.83
CA PRO A 612 -47.64 -83.75 -4.17
C PRO A 612 -49.18 -83.64 -4.32
N PRO A 613 -49.96 -84.74 -4.21
CA PRO A 613 -51.41 -84.70 -3.96
C PRO A 613 -51.86 -85.24 -2.57
N LYS A 614 -52.89 -84.57 -1.99
CA LYS A 614 -53.99 -84.94 -1.04
C LYS A 614 -53.89 -86.24 -0.18
N ASN A 615 -54.29 -86.34 1.10
CA ASN A 615 -55.40 -85.72 1.86
C ASN A 615 -55.26 -85.91 3.40
N ASP A 616 -55.94 -85.01 4.13
CA ASP A 616 -56.36 -84.85 5.56
C ASP A 616 -57.21 -86.02 6.18
N PRO A 617 -57.79 -85.98 7.43
CA PRO A 617 -57.73 -84.98 8.53
C PRO A 617 -57.71 -85.51 10.01
N GLN A 618 -57.35 -84.65 10.99
CA GLN A 618 -58.25 -84.17 12.07
C GLN A 618 -57.55 -83.21 13.09
N THR A 619 -58.21 -82.07 13.31
CA THR A 619 -58.04 -81.01 14.36
C THR A 619 -59.13 -81.19 15.45
N PRO A 620 -59.22 -80.43 16.59
CA PRO A 620 -58.77 -79.04 16.87
C PRO A 620 -58.17 -78.79 18.29
N SER A 621 -57.53 -77.65 18.61
CA SER A 621 -58.20 -76.39 19.01
C SER A 621 -57.21 -75.21 19.20
N THR A 622 -57.67 -74.02 18.83
CA THR A 622 -57.13 -72.63 18.95
C THR A 622 -57.68 -71.91 20.22
N PRO A 623 -57.49 -70.59 20.52
CA PRO A 623 -57.03 -69.40 19.73
C PRO A 623 -56.05 -68.45 20.49
N SER A 624 -55.63 -67.23 20.08
CA SER A 624 -56.11 -66.21 19.13
C SER A 624 -55.09 -65.06 18.87
N GLN A 625 -55.08 -64.55 17.62
CA GLN A 625 -54.96 -63.15 17.08
C GLN A 625 -53.90 -62.14 17.52
N GLY A 626 -53.38 -61.23 16.67
CA GLY A 626 -53.65 -60.89 15.25
C GLY A 626 -53.07 -59.49 14.86
N GLY A 627 -52.40 -59.36 13.70
CA GLY A 627 -52.76 -58.43 12.58
C GLY A 627 -51.81 -57.21 12.46
N SER A 628 -51.41 -56.66 11.29
CA SER A 628 -51.86 -56.81 9.89
C SER A 628 -50.96 -56.05 8.87
N VAL A 629 -50.72 -56.66 7.67
CA VAL A 629 -50.65 -56.17 6.24
C VAL A 629 -49.74 -54.97 5.81
N GLN A 630 -49.27 -54.75 4.55
CA GLN A 630 -49.59 -55.26 3.19
C GLN A 630 -48.44 -55.03 2.15
N THR A 631 -48.63 -55.56 0.94
CA THR A 631 -47.81 -55.93 -0.26
C THR A 631 -47.24 -54.87 -1.24
N GLY A 632 -46.27 -55.30 -2.09
CA GLY A 632 -46.14 -54.96 -3.54
C GLY A 632 -44.73 -54.55 -4.03
N ASP A 633 -43.93 -55.41 -4.69
CA ASP A 633 -43.60 -55.47 -6.15
C ASP A 633 -43.03 -54.15 -6.77
N THR A 634 -41.91 -54.06 -7.51
CA THR A 634 -41.43 -54.81 -8.70
C THR A 634 -39.93 -54.59 -9.03
N ALA A 635 -39.28 -55.61 -9.59
CA ALA A 635 -38.39 -55.65 -10.78
C ALA A 635 -37.18 -54.67 -11.00
N HIS A 636 -36.01 -55.30 -11.14
CA HIS A 636 -35.10 -55.26 -12.32
C HIS A 636 -33.88 -54.29 -12.40
N VAL A 637 -32.72 -54.96 -12.51
CA VAL A 637 -31.59 -54.74 -13.44
C VAL A 637 -30.44 -53.82 -12.99
N ALA A 638 -29.27 -54.46 -12.92
CA ALA A 638 -27.93 -53.91 -12.81
C ALA A 638 -27.53 -53.11 -14.06
N LEU A 639 -26.68 -52.10 -13.93
CA LEU A 639 -25.31 -52.13 -14.45
C LEU A 639 -24.51 -50.88 -14.02
N TRP A 640 -23.21 -51.08 -13.85
CA TRP A 640 -22.17 -50.07 -13.66
C TRP A 640 -22.05 -49.12 -14.86
N LEU A 641 -21.63 -47.87 -14.63
CA LEU A 641 -20.33 -47.32 -15.07
C LEU A 641 -20.26 -45.76 -14.92
N VAL A 642 -19.18 -45.33 -14.26
CA VAL A 642 -18.22 -44.28 -14.69
C VAL A 642 -18.61 -42.79 -14.68
N LEU A 643 -17.81 -42.09 -13.86
CA LEU A 643 -17.24 -40.73 -13.93
C LEU A 643 -18.09 -39.47 -13.64
N ALA A 644 -17.39 -38.64 -12.85
CA ALA A 644 -17.25 -37.19 -12.93
C ALA A 644 -17.96 -36.39 -11.84
N GLY A 645 -17.13 -35.86 -10.94
CA GLY A 645 -17.10 -34.42 -10.73
C GLY A 645 -17.89 -33.88 -9.55
N MET A 646 -17.13 -33.19 -8.69
CA MET A 646 -17.55 -32.07 -7.86
C MET A 646 -18.21 -32.36 -6.50
N SER A 647 -17.37 -32.12 -5.48
CA SER A 647 -17.55 -31.03 -4.52
C SER A 647 -18.06 -31.37 -3.11
N VAL A 648 -17.16 -31.05 -2.18
CA VAL A 648 -17.38 -30.32 -0.92
C VAL A 648 -18.14 -31.05 0.19
N ILE A 649 -17.46 -31.16 1.35
CA ILE A 649 -17.91 -30.86 2.74
C ILE A 649 -16.67 -31.15 3.62
N ALA A 650 -15.87 -30.16 3.99
CA ALA A 650 -16.02 -29.34 5.21
C ALA A 650 -16.06 -30.19 6.50
N TYR A 651 -14.96 -30.21 7.26
CA TYR A 651 -15.03 -30.44 8.69
C TYR A 651 -14.32 -29.33 9.46
N VAL A 652 -15.00 -28.94 10.53
CA VAL A 652 -14.99 -27.65 11.22
C VAL A 652 -13.89 -27.59 12.28
N ALA A 653 -13.23 -26.43 12.33
CA ALA A 653 -12.39 -26.00 13.44
C ALA A 653 -13.22 -25.73 14.71
N VAL A 654 -12.78 -26.25 15.85
CA VAL A 654 -13.17 -25.74 17.18
C VAL A 654 -11.94 -25.08 17.80
N ARG A 655 -12.00 -23.76 17.92
CA ARG A 655 -10.99 -22.93 18.58
C ARG A 655 -11.49 -22.56 19.99
N ARG A 656 -10.65 -22.90 20.96
CA ARG A 656 -10.35 -22.28 22.27
C ARG A 656 -11.42 -21.46 23.01
N LYS A 657 -11.46 -21.66 24.33
CA LYS A 657 -11.50 -20.54 25.28
C LYS A 657 -10.86 -20.88 26.63
N ARG A 658 -10.28 -19.82 27.23
CA ARG A 658 -9.75 -19.61 28.60
C ARG A 658 -8.26 -19.91 28.74
N ALA A 659 -7.44 -19.04 29.33
CA ALA A 659 -7.61 -17.70 29.89
C ALA A 659 -6.26 -16.98 29.76
#